data_AF-A0A7K0E4P6-F1
#
_entry.id   AF-A0A7K0E4P6-F1
#
_cell.length_a   1.000
_cell.length_b   1.000
_cell.length_c   1.000
_cell.angle_alpha   90.00
_cell.angle_beta   90.00
_cell.angle_gamma   90.00
#
_symmetry.space_group_name_H-M   'P 1'
#
loop_
_entity.id
_entity.type
_entity.pdbx_description
1 polymer ?
#
loop_
_entity_poly.entity_id
_entity_poly.type
_entity_poly.pdbx_seq_one_letter_code
_entity_poly.pdbx_strand_id
1 'polypeptide(L)'
;MTFHPTRLNIKFLCFILFSFILVLSCGKDSDILSDSILNEASQSIEDRNSRESESEDNIIEDTETEDISEIEEEEPQLYLESRTTTFFPIQDAYIHDGEGVNHEVIRLQTNSRKSYLLFDLSPIDSIGGAIVNVEFQFTIYKDDGDGEINIHKGSTLKWHEDDLNEDTAPEANIVLGSIDKTYELEKTESVELLASEILPENTTIILEQANGDDVAIASKEHATEEAPKLIITYETAIDAESIEEYILEENIVSEEEEEEEEEEEITLNVEASSDITKGEAPLEVTFNAEASSENAEIVSYQWDFKDGSSSDSKSPTHIFDEKGIFKVEVKATDENELSNSNTITIVVGEHENEAPVAIASANKTEGTIPLKITFNGEKSSDDIEIKSYLWDFKDGSEKDNTENPSHTFTKAGTYKVELIVTDDEGLTNTKTVTIRAEEPENEGPTAKLTADTTSGEVPLKVKFSAKNSSDDNEIKTYLWDFKDGKSSSISPTHTFDEAGTYEVELTVTDDEGLSDTATISIEVKEPANEKPNADATANTTKGEAPLKVEFSANKSTDDKEITQYIWDFDGNGSSTDDNPIQTFSQTGTYKVKLTVKDAEGLTDSDYITITVEEEELVTPTSNADVRYWQGQFDSQWSKDRSEAYSMSNSRGRNQEYYYLGLYIDGLSSMWQATGDNGYLDTALELINNTVDDAKSVGGGYLGWPASDGNKYNLWDSYYWRHVATLLRVISQTSSIKNSSKYKNQYNKLLEFSEKNIWDRYESSGINQFYRSRTHMASHWARIGMELYVITKKNKYKEVFENISYGTMYGEPSNLRDQIYDNPKNSSAYAWDQTWGVRKGSNIQDTSHAGVIISFMVLAKENGMYWKQSDLNALIKTVNVIWVGAEKITENIDATGGYASKGRLHEWFYLARYNQSLQNRIKNDYQSNPHLNYFGSQVLGIAALNAKILSDGKAVYPR
;
A
#
# COMPACT_ATOMS: atom_id res chain seq x y z
N MET A 1 -1.91 -17.96 -42.52
CA MET A 1 -0.84 -17.49 -43.44
C MET A 1 0.49 -17.72 -42.76
N THR A 2 1.54 -18.05 -43.51
CA THR A 2 2.88 -18.36 -42.97
C THR A 2 3.83 -17.19 -43.16
N PHE A 3 4.52 -16.74 -42.10
CA PHE A 3 5.78 -16.02 -42.24
C PHE A 3 6.77 -16.30 -41.08
N HIS A 4 8.02 -16.48 -41.50
CA HIS A 4 9.31 -16.53 -40.81
C HIS A 4 10.31 -15.91 -41.82
N PRO A 5 11.50 -15.40 -41.47
CA PRO A 5 12.44 -15.87 -40.45
C PRO A 5 12.78 -14.72 -39.43
N THR A 6 13.86 -14.66 -38.64
CA THR A 6 15.18 -15.34 -38.67
C THR A 6 15.84 -15.37 -37.29
N ARG A 7 16.76 -16.31 -37.05
CA ARG A 7 17.75 -16.23 -35.97
C ARG A 7 18.92 -15.31 -36.36
N LEU A 8 19.53 -14.66 -35.38
CA LEU A 8 20.95 -14.29 -35.41
C LEU A 8 21.66 -14.94 -34.21
N ASN A 9 22.98 -15.17 -34.31
CA ASN A 9 23.73 -15.98 -33.35
C ASN A 9 25.22 -15.58 -33.38
N ILE A 10 25.76 -15.08 -32.27
CA ILE A 10 27.17 -14.73 -32.09
C ILE A 10 27.64 -15.20 -30.69
N LYS A 11 28.86 -15.75 -30.63
CA LYS A 11 29.58 -16.17 -29.40
C LYS A 11 30.85 -15.30 -29.21
N PHE A 12 31.64 -15.60 -28.16
CA PHE A 12 32.95 -15.03 -27.74
C PHE A 12 32.83 -13.82 -26.78
N LEU A 13 33.67 -13.65 -25.73
CA LEU A 13 34.82 -14.45 -25.21
C LEU A 13 34.98 -14.36 -23.66
N CYS A 14 35.78 -15.28 -23.10
CA CYS A 14 36.06 -15.61 -21.69
C CYS A 14 37.05 -14.70 -20.90
N PHE A 15 37.28 -15.11 -19.63
CA PHE A 15 38.36 -14.72 -18.66
C PHE A 15 38.17 -13.39 -17.91
N ILE A 16 38.63 -13.17 -16.66
CA ILE A 16 39.47 -13.91 -15.68
C ILE A 16 38.89 -13.58 -14.26
N LEU A 17 38.54 -14.53 -13.38
CA LEU A 17 39.36 -15.26 -12.37
C LEU A 17 39.99 -14.38 -11.25
N PHE A 18 39.49 -14.53 -10.01
CA PHE A 18 40.33 -14.70 -8.80
C PHE A 18 39.53 -15.29 -7.62
N SER A 19 40.22 -15.87 -6.64
CA SER A 19 39.62 -16.52 -5.46
C SER A 19 40.30 -16.08 -4.18
N PHE A 20 39.60 -16.09 -3.04
CA PHE A 20 40.23 -16.13 -1.71
C PHE A 20 39.43 -17.03 -0.74
N ILE A 21 40.12 -17.54 0.28
CA ILE A 21 39.64 -18.59 1.20
C ILE A 21 40.06 -18.22 2.63
N LEU A 22 39.14 -18.38 3.60
CA LEU A 22 39.31 -18.85 5.00
C LEU A 22 37.89 -18.77 5.62
N VAL A 23 37.23 -19.78 6.22
CA VAL A 23 37.62 -20.88 7.14
C VAL A 23 37.91 -20.41 8.57
N LEU A 24 36.92 -20.62 9.46
CA LEU A 24 37.09 -21.16 10.81
C LEU A 24 35.73 -21.67 11.36
N SER A 25 35.74 -22.44 12.45
CA SER A 25 34.55 -23.14 12.98
C SER A 25 34.58 -23.31 14.51
N CYS A 26 33.47 -23.83 15.06
CA CYS A 26 33.17 -24.07 16.49
C CYS A 26 32.87 -22.79 17.30
N GLY A 27 31.89 -22.78 18.22
CA GLY A 27 30.88 -23.79 18.56
C GLY A 27 30.49 -23.77 20.05
N LYS A 28 29.48 -24.56 20.44
CA LYS A 28 29.02 -24.82 21.83
C LYS A 28 28.31 -23.63 22.54
N ASP A 29 27.43 -23.82 23.53
CA ASP A 29 26.79 -25.03 24.08
C ASP A 29 25.35 -24.71 24.55
N SER A 30 24.64 -25.74 25.05
CA SER A 30 23.22 -25.78 25.45
C SER A 30 22.83 -25.00 26.71
N ASP A 31 21.53 -24.71 26.87
CA ASP A 31 20.66 -25.34 27.90
C ASP A 31 19.19 -24.81 27.81
N ILE A 32 18.24 -25.23 28.67
CA ILE A 32 17.48 -26.51 28.60
C ILE A 32 16.26 -26.48 29.56
N LEU A 33 15.10 -27.07 29.16
CA LEU A 33 13.86 -27.35 29.95
C LEU A 33 13.00 -26.14 30.42
N SER A 34 11.67 -26.23 30.63
CA SER A 34 10.66 -27.27 30.28
C SER A 34 9.19 -26.82 30.46
N ASP A 35 8.32 -27.20 29.51
CA ASP A 35 6.95 -27.75 29.67
C ASP A 35 6.07 -27.47 30.92
N SER A 36 4.96 -26.74 30.69
CA SER A 36 3.54 -27.16 30.93
C SER A 36 3.03 -27.41 32.38
N ILE A 37 1.74 -27.62 32.71
CA ILE A 37 0.46 -27.94 31.99
C ILE A 37 -0.73 -27.19 32.68
N LEU A 38 -1.94 -27.24 32.07
CA LEU A 38 -3.31 -27.07 32.63
C LEU A 38 -4.02 -25.71 32.40
N ASN A 39 -5.28 -25.64 31.93
CA ASN A 39 -6.12 -26.70 31.33
C ASN A 39 -7.24 -26.16 30.40
N GLU A 40 -7.94 -27.08 29.73
CA GLU A 40 -9.17 -26.91 28.94
C GLU A 40 -10.40 -26.45 29.80
N ALA A 41 -11.59 -26.06 29.29
CA ALA A 41 -12.19 -26.33 27.98
C ALA A 41 -13.34 -25.37 27.54
N SER A 42 -13.52 -25.27 26.21
CA SER A 42 -14.77 -25.36 25.42
C SER A 42 -16.03 -24.44 25.62
N GLN A 43 -16.44 -23.81 24.50
CA GLN A 43 -17.82 -23.78 23.90
C GLN A 43 -19.00 -23.12 24.67
N SER A 44 -20.06 -22.57 24.06
CA SER A 44 -20.41 -22.30 22.63
C SER A 44 -21.58 -21.28 22.48
N ILE A 45 -21.60 -20.55 21.36
CA ILE A 45 -22.75 -20.21 20.47
C ILE A 45 -24.18 -20.15 21.09
N GLU A 46 -24.90 -19.01 20.99
CA GLU A 46 -26.04 -18.79 20.04
C GLU A 46 -26.87 -17.49 20.29
N ASP A 47 -26.89 -16.59 19.28
CA ASP A 47 -27.98 -15.74 18.74
C ASP A 47 -29.26 -15.39 19.57
N ARG A 48 -29.58 -14.08 19.78
CA ARG A 48 -30.83 -13.38 19.29
C ARG A 48 -31.13 -11.95 19.78
N ASN A 49 -31.93 -11.23 18.98
CA ASN A 49 -32.44 -9.86 19.16
C ASN A 49 -33.57 -9.68 20.22
N SER A 50 -33.67 -8.48 20.84
CA SER A 50 -34.73 -7.44 20.59
C SER A 50 -35.25 -6.64 21.83
N ARG A 51 -35.72 -5.40 21.57
CA ARG A 51 -36.57 -4.49 22.42
C ARG A 51 -35.90 -3.77 23.61
N GLU A 52 -36.05 -2.44 23.78
CA GLU A 52 -37.23 -1.62 24.24
C GLU A 52 -37.63 -1.92 25.71
N SER A 53 -37.84 -0.98 26.65
CA SER A 53 -37.74 0.52 26.65
C SER A 53 -37.63 1.11 28.08
N GLU A 54 -37.37 2.44 28.19
CA GLU A 54 -37.81 3.42 29.23
C GLU A 54 -37.58 3.21 30.77
N SER A 55 -36.99 4.23 31.43
CA SER A 55 -37.56 4.92 32.61
C SER A 55 -36.84 6.25 32.91
N GLU A 56 -37.54 7.22 33.53
CA GLU A 56 -37.16 8.64 33.65
C GLU A 56 -36.64 9.04 35.06
N ASP A 57 -36.00 10.24 35.16
CA ASP A 57 -36.15 11.27 36.23
C ASP A 57 -35.88 11.00 37.75
N ASN A 58 -35.37 11.94 38.59
CA ASN A 58 -34.70 13.24 38.38
C ASN A 58 -34.09 13.82 39.72
N ILE A 59 -32.94 14.54 39.66
CA ILE A 59 -32.31 15.53 40.63
C ILE A 59 -32.16 15.13 42.15
N ILE A 60 -31.20 15.56 43.02
CA ILE A 60 -30.70 16.90 43.47
C ILE A 60 -29.31 16.77 44.18
N GLU A 61 -28.38 17.72 43.92
CA GLU A 61 -27.19 18.23 44.70
C GLU A 61 -26.11 17.24 45.25
N ASP A 62 -24.82 17.61 45.44
CA ASP A 62 -24.14 18.92 45.35
C ASP A 62 -22.61 18.81 45.02
N THR A 63 -22.01 19.86 44.45
CA THR A 63 -20.63 20.43 44.65
C THR A 63 -20.12 21.27 43.45
N GLU A 64 -19.23 22.23 43.73
CA GLU A 64 -18.96 23.45 42.95
C GLU A 64 -17.79 23.36 41.94
N THR A 65 -17.77 24.28 40.96
CA THR A 65 -16.54 24.90 40.42
C THR A 65 -16.87 26.20 39.68
N GLU A 66 -16.02 27.24 39.80
CA GLU A 66 -16.13 28.52 39.07
C GLU A 66 -15.11 28.59 37.91
N ASP A 67 -15.41 29.37 36.87
CA ASP A 67 -14.40 30.00 36.00
C ASP A 67 -14.97 31.28 35.33
N ILE A 68 -14.14 32.26 34.98
CA ILE A 68 -14.56 33.65 34.64
C ILE A 68 -13.82 34.21 33.39
N SER A 69 -14.45 35.17 32.69
CA SER A 69 -14.15 35.65 31.34
C SER A 69 -12.94 36.57 31.14
N GLU A 70 -12.45 36.60 29.90
CA GLU A 70 -11.38 37.45 29.33
C GLU A 70 -11.67 38.97 29.34
N ILE A 71 -10.59 39.78 29.26
CA ILE A 71 -10.57 41.23 29.01
C ILE A 71 -9.31 41.55 28.16
N GLU A 72 -9.42 42.46 27.19
CA GLU A 72 -8.31 43.03 26.40
C GLU A 72 -7.98 44.47 26.86
N GLU A 73 -6.74 44.94 26.67
CA GLU A 73 -6.31 46.33 26.93
C GLU A 73 -5.65 46.96 25.69
N GLU A 74 -5.73 48.29 25.54
CA GLU A 74 -5.12 49.08 24.44
C GLU A 74 -4.02 50.03 24.95
N GLU A 75 -2.97 50.23 24.14
CA GLU A 75 -1.86 51.16 24.38
C GLU A 75 -2.14 52.59 23.85
N PRO A 76 -1.51 53.66 24.40
CA PRO A 76 -1.82 55.04 24.04
C PRO A 76 -1.15 55.52 22.74
N GLN A 77 -1.79 56.46 22.05
CA GLN A 77 -1.25 57.14 20.85
C GLN A 77 -0.54 58.45 21.23
N LEU A 78 0.63 58.69 20.63
CA LEU A 78 1.35 59.97 20.68
C LEU A 78 0.86 60.88 19.53
N TYR A 79 0.75 62.19 19.76
CA TYR A 79 0.27 63.15 18.76
C TYR A 79 1.41 64.09 18.34
N LEU A 80 1.68 64.13 17.03
CA LEU A 80 2.68 65.00 16.40
C LEU A 80 1.99 66.14 15.64
N GLU A 81 2.73 67.23 15.40
CA GLU A 81 2.36 68.31 14.47
C GLU A 81 3.54 68.70 13.58
N SER A 82 3.23 69.12 12.35
CA SER A 82 4.21 69.62 11.39
C SER A 82 4.42 71.13 11.55
N ARG A 83 5.66 71.56 11.72
CA ARG A 83 6.11 72.96 11.84
C ARG A 83 7.10 73.30 10.71
N THR A 84 7.31 74.57 10.40
CA THR A 84 8.25 75.02 9.36
C THR A 84 9.11 76.17 9.90
N THR A 85 10.41 76.18 9.58
CA THR A 85 11.36 77.25 9.95
C THR A 85 12.46 77.43 8.87
N THR A 86 13.30 78.46 9.01
CA THR A 86 14.33 78.85 8.04
C THR A 86 15.74 78.76 8.63
N PHE A 87 16.70 78.22 7.87
CA PHE A 87 18.12 78.16 8.23
C PHE A 87 19.00 78.80 7.14
N PHE A 88 20.03 79.54 7.57
CA PHE A 88 21.05 80.16 6.72
C PHE A 88 22.39 79.41 6.89
N PRO A 89 23.33 79.50 5.92
CA PRO A 89 24.63 78.84 6.04
C PRO A 89 25.46 79.48 7.16
N ILE A 90 26.03 78.64 8.01
CA ILE A 90 27.08 79.03 8.95
C ILE A 90 28.44 79.19 8.25
N GLN A 91 28.65 78.49 7.13
CA GLN A 91 29.80 78.68 6.24
C GLN A 91 29.40 78.69 4.75
N ASP A 92 30.04 79.53 3.95
CA ASP A 92 29.94 79.50 2.50
C ASP A 92 31.21 79.94 1.76
N ALA A 93 31.50 79.24 0.65
CA ALA A 93 32.63 79.54 -0.24
C ALA A 93 32.44 78.86 -1.61
N TYR A 94 33.27 79.23 -2.59
CA TYR A 94 33.39 78.50 -3.86
C TYR A 94 34.85 78.29 -4.24
N ILE A 95 35.13 77.23 -4.99
CA ILE A 95 36.49 76.95 -5.49
C ILE A 95 36.68 77.59 -6.86
N HIS A 96 37.85 78.19 -7.08
CA HIS A 96 38.28 78.74 -8.37
C HIS A 96 39.78 78.46 -8.57
N ASP A 97 40.13 77.79 -9.67
CA ASP A 97 41.51 77.51 -10.09
C ASP A 97 42.37 76.75 -9.05
N GLY A 98 41.72 75.99 -8.15
CA GLY A 98 42.33 75.14 -7.12
C GLY A 98 42.14 75.64 -5.68
N GLU A 99 41.91 76.94 -5.50
CA GLU A 99 41.82 77.61 -4.19
C GLU A 99 40.37 77.99 -3.86
N GLY A 100 40.02 77.98 -2.57
CA GLY A 100 38.71 78.43 -2.08
C GLY A 100 38.63 79.95 -1.99
N VAL A 101 37.42 80.48 -2.19
CA VAL A 101 37.10 81.90 -2.15
C VAL A 101 35.84 82.10 -1.30
N ASN A 102 36.02 82.65 -0.10
CA ASN A 102 34.95 83.38 0.59
C ASN A 102 35.00 84.85 0.11
N HIS A 103 33.83 85.36 -0.31
CA HIS A 103 33.59 86.75 -0.69
C HIS A 103 32.08 86.99 -0.82
N GLU A 104 31.62 88.25 -0.81
CA GLU A 104 30.22 88.75 -0.97
C GLU A 104 29.33 88.07 -2.06
N VAL A 105 29.94 87.31 -2.98
CA VAL A 105 29.29 86.64 -4.11
C VAL A 105 29.91 85.25 -4.28
N ILE A 106 29.05 84.24 -4.20
CA ILE A 106 29.32 82.87 -4.60
C ILE A 106 29.22 82.75 -6.13
N ARG A 107 30.11 81.98 -6.77
CA ARG A 107 30.07 81.72 -8.22
C ARG A 107 30.02 80.25 -8.58
N LEU A 108 29.22 79.96 -9.61
CA LEU A 108 29.05 78.66 -10.25
C LEU A 108 29.44 78.74 -11.72
N GLN A 109 30.25 77.79 -12.20
CA GLN A 109 30.62 77.69 -13.61
C GLN A 109 30.94 76.25 -13.99
N THR A 110 30.31 75.78 -15.07
CA THR A 110 30.41 74.39 -15.54
C THR A 110 31.86 73.92 -15.77
N ASN A 111 32.30 72.91 -15.01
CA ASN A 111 33.67 72.35 -14.96
C ASN A 111 34.79 73.26 -14.39
N SER A 112 34.49 74.40 -13.76
CA SER A 112 35.54 75.29 -13.20
C SER A 112 35.24 75.89 -11.82
N ARG A 113 33.97 76.01 -11.42
CA ARG A 113 33.59 76.49 -10.07
C ARG A 113 32.41 75.71 -9.50
N LYS A 114 32.62 75.15 -8.31
CA LYS A 114 31.58 74.57 -7.44
C LYS A 114 31.50 75.39 -6.16
N SER A 115 30.32 75.44 -5.56
CA SER A 115 30.06 76.22 -4.35
C SER A 115 29.61 75.32 -3.21
N TYR A 116 29.92 75.72 -1.98
CA TYR A 116 29.81 74.92 -0.78
C TYR A 116 29.12 75.76 0.29
N LEU A 117 28.11 75.18 0.95
CA LEU A 117 27.29 75.83 1.98
C LEU A 117 27.15 74.86 3.15
N LEU A 118 27.58 75.21 4.36
CA LEU A 118 27.36 74.42 5.57
C LEU A 118 26.21 75.04 6.37
N PHE A 119 25.15 74.27 6.60
CA PHE A 119 24.03 74.66 7.46
C PHE A 119 24.14 73.95 8.81
N ASP A 120 23.63 74.57 9.87
CA ASP A 120 23.37 73.92 11.16
C ASP A 120 21.86 73.68 11.29
N LEU A 121 21.44 72.41 11.32
CA LEU A 121 20.03 72.02 11.49
C LEU A 121 19.76 71.36 12.85
N SER A 122 20.77 71.32 13.74
CA SER A 122 20.67 70.71 15.07
C SER A 122 19.56 71.28 15.98
N PRO A 123 19.07 72.52 15.81
CA PRO A 123 17.87 72.98 16.51
C PRO A 123 16.59 72.20 16.21
N ILE A 124 16.53 71.40 15.13
CA ILE A 124 15.41 70.48 14.88
C ILE A 124 15.55 69.20 15.74
N ASP A 125 16.75 68.60 15.79
CA ASP A 125 16.99 67.37 16.57
C ASP A 125 16.88 67.61 18.09
N SER A 126 17.31 68.80 18.56
CA SER A 126 17.23 69.18 19.98
C SER A 126 15.79 69.26 20.52
N ILE A 127 14.80 69.42 19.64
CA ILE A 127 13.36 69.34 19.97
C ILE A 127 12.69 68.04 19.46
N GLY A 128 13.48 67.02 19.12
CA GLY A 128 13.01 65.71 18.65
C GLY A 128 12.27 65.76 17.30
N GLY A 129 12.57 66.75 16.46
CA GLY A 129 11.91 66.95 15.18
C GLY A 129 12.44 66.03 14.07
N ALA A 130 11.52 65.43 13.29
CA ALA A 130 11.85 64.66 12.10
C ALA A 130 11.59 65.51 10.84
N ILE A 131 12.60 65.69 9.97
CA ILE A 131 12.46 66.46 8.73
C ILE A 131 11.49 65.75 7.75
N VAL A 132 10.54 66.50 7.20
CA VAL A 132 9.49 66.01 6.28
C VAL A 132 9.58 66.67 4.91
N ASN A 133 9.99 67.95 4.83
CA ASN A 133 10.21 68.67 3.57
C ASN A 133 11.37 69.66 3.71
N VAL A 134 12.12 69.89 2.63
CA VAL A 134 13.20 70.88 2.58
C VAL A 134 13.12 71.60 1.23
N GLU A 135 13.05 72.93 1.26
CA GLU A 135 13.18 73.79 0.08
C GLU A 135 14.44 74.64 0.22
N PHE A 136 15.33 74.60 -0.77
CA PHE A 136 16.50 75.47 -0.85
C PHE A 136 16.18 76.71 -1.69
N GLN A 137 16.51 77.89 -1.18
CA GLN A 137 16.36 79.17 -1.88
C GLN A 137 17.69 79.91 -2.02
N PHE A 138 17.86 80.65 -3.12
CA PHE A 138 19.05 81.47 -3.40
C PHE A 138 18.74 82.65 -4.32
N THR A 139 19.45 83.77 -4.17
CA THR A 139 19.20 85.00 -4.94
C THR A 139 20.32 85.29 -5.95
N ILE A 140 19.95 85.38 -7.23
CA ILE A 140 20.83 85.64 -8.37
C ILE A 140 21.35 87.08 -8.32
N TYR A 141 22.67 87.26 -8.32
CA TYR A 141 23.32 88.54 -8.13
C TYR A 141 24.65 88.65 -8.90
N LYS A 142 24.96 89.85 -9.41
CA LYS A 142 26.21 90.22 -10.12
C LYS A 142 26.46 89.62 -11.50
N ASP A 143 26.00 88.40 -11.80
CA ASP A 143 25.91 87.81 -13.17
C ASP A 143 24.64 86.96 -13.30
N ASP A 144 23.88 87.20 -14.38
CA ASP A 144 22.77 86.36 -14.84
C ASP A 144 23.22 85.39 -15.96
N GLY A 145 22.78 84.13 -15.85
CA GLY A 145 23.17 83.04 -16.75
C GLY A 145 22.02 82.06 -17.03
N ASP A 146 22.33 80.85 -17.48
CA ASP A 146 21.35 79.80 -17.77
C ASP A 146 21.84 78.37 -17.46
N GLY A 147 21.00 77.38 -17.76
CA GLY A 147 21.29 75.96 -17.66
C GLY A 147 20.92 75.32 -16.32
N GLU A 148 21.45 74.12 -16.07
CA GLU A 148 21.10 73.29 -14.90
C GLU A 148 22.08 73.47 -13.74
N ILE A 149 21.58 73.93 -12.59
CA ILE A 149 22.28 73.86 -11.30
C ILE A 149 21.79 72.61 -10.56
N ASN A 150 22.71 71.68 -10.31
CA ASN A 150 22.51 70.54 -9.43
C ASN A 150 22.86 70.91 -7.98
N ILE A 151 22.07 70.40 -7.05
CA ILE A 151 22.22 70.58 -5.62
C ILE A 151 22.53 69.21 -5.02
N HIS A 152 23.65 69.08 -4.32
CA HIS A 152 24.14 67.82 -3.78
C HIS A 152 24.35 67.89 -2.27
N LYS A 153 24.25 66.75 -1.57
CA LYS A 153 24.78 66.59 -0.21
C LYS A 153 26.29 66.34 -0.30
N GLY A 154 27.07 67.09 0.48
CA GLY A 154 28.51 66.91 0.60
C GLY A 154 28.89 65.66 1.41
N SER A 155 30.05 65.07 1.09
CA SER A 155 30.57 63.88 1.79
C SER A 155 31.12 64.14 3.19
N THR A 156 31.36 65.40 3.56
CA THR A 156 31.92 65.80 4.86
C THR A 156 31.41 67.16 5.32
N LEU A 157 31.38 67.33 6.64
CA LEU A 157 31.14 68.59 7.35
C LEU A 157 32.45 69.25 7.81
N LYS A 158 33.59 68.56 7.66
CA LYS A 158 34.91 68.99 8.13
C LYS A 158 35.62 69.83 7.07
N TRP A 159 35.10 71.02 6.83
CA TRP A 159 35.75 72.08 6.07
C TRP A 159 35.55 73.43 6.79
N HIS A 160 36.29 74.45 6.35
CA HIS A 160 36.05 75.84 6.72
C HIS A 160 36.20 76.68 5.45
N GLU A 161 35.49 77.79 5.37
CA GLU A 161 35.53 78.69 4.21
C GLU A 161 36.90 79.34 3.96
N ASP A 162 37.67 79.58 5.04
CA ASP A 162 39.06 80.09 4.97
C ASP A 162 40.08 79.04 4.50
N ASP A 163 39.81 77.75 4.70
CA ASP A 163 40.74 76.62 4.45
C ASP A 163 40.30 75.74 3.25
N LEU A 164 39.28 76.17 2.50
CA LEU A 164 38.74 75.43 1.37
C LEU A 164 39.72 75.45 0.16
N ASN A 165 39.91 74.29 -0.47
CA ASN A 165 40.70 74.10 -1.70
C ASN A 165 40.35 72.72 -2.31
N GLU A 166 40.87 72.38 -3.49
CA GLU A 166 40.54 71.11 -4.17
C GLU A 166 40.81 69.83 -3.34
N ASP A 167 41.78 69.82 -2.42
CA ASP A 167 42.08 68.65 -1.56
C ASP A 167 41.24 68.62 -0.27
N THR A 168 40.71 69.76 0.20
CA THR A 168 39.81 69.86 1.38
C THR A 168 38.33 69.92 1.02
N ALA A 169 38.01 70.04 -0.27
CA ALA A 169 36.66 70.12 -0.81
C ALA A 169 35.79 68.91 -0.43
N PRO A 170 34.59 69.11 0.13
CA PRO A 170 33.58 68.07 0.23
C PRO A 170 33.24 67.47 -1.16
N GLU A 171 33.13 66.14 -1.25
CA GLU A 171 32.73 65.49 -2.51
C GLU A 171 31.20 65.54 -2.68
N ALA A 172 30.73 65.77 -3.90
CA ALA A 172 29.31 65.75 -4.26
C ALA A 172 28.77 64.31 -4.29
N ASN A 173 28.12 63.90 -3.20
CA ASN A 173 27.77 62.50 -2.94
C ASN A 173 26.39 62.12 -3.49
N ILE A 174 25.33 62.83 -3.07
CA ILE A 174 23.93 62.52 -3.41
C ILE A 174 23.29 63.76 -4.05
N VAL A 175 22.64 63.62 -5.21
CA VAL A 175 21.83 64.70 -5.78
C VAL A 175 20.57 64.87 -4.93
N LEU A 176 20.44 66.02 -4.29
CA LEU A 176 19.29 66.43 -3.48
C LEU A 176 18.19 67.08 -4.33
N GLY A 177 18.55 67.73 -5.43
CA GLY A 177 17.62 68.36 -6.38
C GLY A 177 18.37 69.02 -7.56
N SER A 178 17.64 69.49 -8.56
CA SER A 178 18.19 70.34 -9.62
C SER A 178 17.18 71.34 -10.14
N ILE A 179 17.66 72.40 -10.79
CA ILE A 179 16.85 73.42 -11.46
C ILE A 179 17.54 73.81 -12.78
N ASP A 180 16.83 73.68 -13.90
CA ASP A 180 17.28 74.01 -15.26
C ASP A 180 16.41 75.13 -15.86
N LYS A 181 17.00 76.31 -16.07
CA LYS A 181 16.33 77.47 -16.68
C LYS A 181 17.31 78.59 -17.08
N THR A 182 16.78 79.68 -17.62
CA THR A 182 17.46 80.99 -17.61
C THR A 182 17.17 81.71 -16.30
N TYR A 183 18.20 82.31 -15.71
CA TYR A 183 18.15 83.13 -14.50
C TYR A 183 18.07 84.62 -14.86
N GLU A 184 17.56 85.46 -13.96
CA GLU A 184 17.56 86.92 -14.11
C GLU A 184 18.14 87.54 -12.83
N LEU A 185 18.88 88.65 -12.94
CA LEU A 185 19.38 89.39 -11.76
C LEU A 185 18.23 89.80 -10.82
N GLU A 186 18.54 89.86 -9.52
CA GLU A 186 17.59 90.26 -8.46
C GLU A 186 16.35 89.33 -8.45
N LYS A 187 16.58 88.02 -8.61
CA LYS A 187 15.57 86.96 -8.45
C LYS A 187 16.02 85.93 -7.44
N THR A 188 15.14 85.66 -6.48
CA THR A 188 15.24 84.48 -5.61
C THR A 188 14.60 83.28 -6.32
N GLU A 189 15.33 82.18 -6.36
CA GLU A 189 14.91 80.89 -6.88
C GLU A 189 14.63 79.92 -5.73
N SER A 190 13.82 78.89 -5.98
CA SER A 190 13.39 77.89 -4.99
C SER A 190 13.46 76.49 -5.59
N VAL A 191 14.01 75.53 -4.85
CA VAL A 191 14.17 74.13 -5.28
C VAL A 191 13.82 73.19 -4.12
N GLU A 192 12.79 72.37 -4.30
CA GLU A 192 12.44 71.30 -3.36
C GLU A 192 13.50 70.19 -3.41
N LEU A 193 14.01 69.79 -2.24
CA LEU A 193 15.08 68.81 -2.07
C LEU A 193 14.57 67.47 -1.52
N LEU A 194 15.32 66.39 -1.75
CA LEU A 194 15.08 65.09 -1.12
C LEU A 194 15.30 65.16 0.40
N ALA A 195 14.25 65.52 1.12
CA ALA A 195 14.19 65.61 2.58
C ALA A 195 14.64 64.32 3.30
N SER A 196 14.46 63.13 2.69
CA SER A 196 14.92 61.85 3.25
C SER A 196 16.43 61.72 3.40
N GLU A 197 17.20 62.52 2.67
CA GLU A 197 18.68 62.51 2.70
C GLU A 197 19.25 63.61 3.60
N ILE A 198 18.40 64.52 4.08
CA ILE A 198 18.76 65.65 4.95
C ILE A 198 18.30 65.33 6.37
N LEU A 199 19.26 65.10 7.25
CA LEU A 199 19.03 64.84 8.67
C LEU A 199 19.00 66.18 9.44
N PRO A 200 18.36 66.24 10.62
CA PRO A 200 18.32 67.43 11.48
C PRO A 200 19.66 67.70 12.21
N GLU A 201 20.76 67.61 11.48
CA GLU A 201 22.14 67.83 11.91
C GLU A 201 22.82 68.83 10.96
N ASN A 202 24.06 69.24 11.25
CA ASN A 202 24.79 70.12 10.33
C ASN A 202 24.98 69.43 8.97
N THR A 203 24.69 70.12 7.87
CA THR A 203 24.71 69.52 6.52
C THR A 203 25.42 70.42 5.52
N THR A 204 26.38 69.85 4.79
CA THR A 204 27.00 70.50 3.63
C THR A 204 26.11 70.31 2.41
N ILE A 205 25.68 71.42 1.80
CA ILE A 205 25.09 71.49 0.47
C ILE A 205 26.17 71.94 -0.51
N ILE A 206 26.26 71.27 -1.67
CA ILE A 206 27.17 71.62 -2.76
C ILE A 206 26.35 72.00 -3.98
N LEU A 207 26.66 73.13 -4.58
CA LEU A 207 26.06 73.59 -5.83
C LEU A 207 27.05 73.34 -6.98
N GLU A 208 26.56 72.72 -8.05
CA GLU A 208 27.34 72.39 -9.24
C GLU A 208 26.52 72.69 -10.50
N GLN A 209 26.96 73.65 -11.31
CA GLN A 209 26.34 73.93 -12.60
C GLN A 209 26.77 72.85 -13.61
N ALA A 210 25.83 72.02 -14.04
CA ALA A 210 26.08 70.90 -14.95
C ALA A 210 26.18 71.35 -16.41
N ASN A 211 25.51 72.46 -16.78
CA ASN A 211 25.60 73.11 -18.08
C ASN A 211 25.12 74.58 -17.99
N GLY A 212 25.46 75.39 -18.99
CA GLY A 212 25.08 76.81 -19.10
C GLY A 212 26.26 77.78 -19.10
N ASP A 213 25.97 79.09 -19.04
CA ASP A 213 26.95 80.18 -18.84
C ASP A 213 27.02 80.61 -17.35
N ASP A 214 28.11 81.24 -16.88
CA ASP A 214 28.36 81.34 -15.42
C ASP A 214 27.34 82.18 -14.62
N VAL A 215 26.93 81.63 -13.48
CA VAL A 215 25.90 82.19 -12.59
C VAL A 215 26.54 82.64 -11.28
N ALA A 216 26.14 83.81 -10.81
CA ALA A 216 26.55 84.34 -9.53
C ALA A 216 25.35 84.55 -8.58
N ILE A 217 25.58 84.31 -7.30
CA ILE A 217 24.59 84.29 -6.23
C ILE A 217 25.16 84.99 -4.99
N ALA A 218 24.31 85.64 -4.19
CA ALA A 218 24.75 86.29 -2.95
C ALA A 218 25.35 85.27 -1.96
N SER A 219 26.35 85.68 -1.16
CA SER A 219 26.86 84.93 0.00
C SER A 219 26.27 85.46 1.31
N LYS A 220 26.59 84.85 2.45
CA LYS A 220 26.23 85.38 3.79
C LYS A 220 26.92 86.70 4.14
N GLU A 221 28.07 87.01 3.54
CA GLU A 221 28.76 88.32 3.65
C GLU A 221 28.07 89.42 2.82
N HIS A 222 27.07 89.10 2.00
CA HIS A 222 26.42 90.10 1.16
C HIS A 222 25.61 91.09 2.02
N ALA A 223 26.02 92.35 2.02
CA ALA A 223 25.47 93.39 2.90
C ALA A 223 24.00 93.83 2.63
N THR A 224 23.26 93.22 1.69
CA THR A 224 21.91 93.69 1.29
C THR A 224 21.00 92.65 0.63
N GLU A 225 21.53 91.74 -0.19
CA GLU A 225 20.73 90.68 -0.84
C GLU A 225 20.61 89.46 0.08
N GLU A 226 19.49 88.72 0.00
CA GLU A 226 19.31 87.53 0.83
C GLU A 226 20.26 86.39 0.40
N ALA A 227 21.08 85.97 1.35
CA ALA A 227 21.95 84.79 1.28
C ALA A 227 21.14 83.49 1.05
N PRO A 228 21.78 82.40 0.59
CA PRO A 228 21.09 81.13 0.36
C PRO A 228 20.52 80.57 1.66
N LYS A 229 19.42 79.82 1.60
CA LYS A 229 18.71 79.34 2.80
C LYS A 229 17.96 78.03 2.58
N LEU A 230 17.83 77.24 3.65
CA LEU A 230 16.98 76.04 3.70
C LEU A 230 15.72 76.36 4.51
N ILE A 231 14.56 76.27 3.86
CA ILE A 231 13.25 76.31 4.52
C ILE A 231 12.85 74.86 4.78
N ILE A 232 12.69 74.50 6.05
CA ILE A 232 12.53 73.11 6.48
C ILE A 232 11.20 72.93 7.21
N THR A 233 10.39 71.98 6.73
CA THR A 233 9.22 71.48 7.45
C THR A 233 9.56 70.18 8.16
N TYR A 234 9.26 70.10 9.45
CA TYR A 234 9.55 68.96 10.32
C TYR A 234 8.36 68.63 11.22
N GLU A 235 8.25 67.37 11.66
CA GLU A 235 7.24 66.92 12.61
C GLU A 235 7.84 66.68 13.99
N THR A 236 7.19 67.21 15.03
CA THR A 236 7.57 67.02 16.44
C THR A 236 6.33 66.88 17.32
N ALA A 237 6.50 66.60 18.62
CA ALA A 237 5.42 66.57 19.59
C ALA A 237 4.77 67.97 19.74
N ILE A 238 3.45 67.99 19.96
CA ILE A 238 2.66 69.24 20.03
C ILE A 238 3.12 70.17 21.18
N ASP A 239 3.72 69.61 22.24
CA ASP A 239 4.25 70.32 23.40
C ASP A 239 5.77 70.61 23.35
N ALA A 240 6.45 70.27 22.24
CA ALA A 240 7.86 70.62 22.04
C ALA A 240 8.05 72.15 21.86
N GLU A 241 9.23 72.65 22.25
CA GLU A 241 9.56 74.08 22.15
C GLU A 241 9.71 74.56 20.69
N SER A 242 9.63 75.86 20.48
CA SER A 242 9.72 76.48 19.14
C SER A 242 11.13 76.98 18.85
N ILE A 243 11.72 76.54 17.74
CA ILE A 243 12.96 77.10 17.19
C ILE A 243 12.73 78.58 16.87
N GLU A 244 13.51 79.48 17.47
CA GLU A 244 13.47 80.91 17.13
C GLU A 244 14.16 81.15 15.78
N GLU A 245 13.50 81.90 14.89
CA GLU A 245 14.05 82.23 13.56
C GLU A 245 15.17 83.28 13.71
N TYR A 246 16.36 82.96 13.19
CA TYR A 246 17.58 83.73 13.47
C TYR A 246 17.62 85.04 12.67
N ILE A 247 17.12 86.12 13.25
CA ILE A 247 17.16 87.46 12.66
C ILE A 247 18.53 88.09 12.91
N LEU A 248 19.25 88.43 11.83
CA LEU A 248 20.49 89.20 11.87
C LEU A 248 20.21 90.65 12.34
N GLU A 249 20.55 90.97 13.60
CA GLU A 249 20.58 92.36 14.07
C GLU A 249 21.87 93.08 13.60
N GLU A 250 21.73 94.37 13.25
CA GLU A 250 22.75 95.16 12.57
C GLU A 250 23.99 95.46 13.44
N ASN A 251 25.19 95.20 12.90
CA ASN A 251 26.44 95.49 13.59
C ASN A 251 26.85 96.97 13.42
N ILE A 252 26.62 97.80 14.44
CA ILE A 252 26.86 99.25 14.37
C ILE A 252 28.34 99.60 14.58
N VAL A 253 28.96 100.03 13.47
CA VAL A 253 30.15 100.87 13.29
C VAL A 253 30.86 101.39 14.56
N SER A 254 32.16 101.13 14.63
CA SER A 254 33.12 101.85 15.49
C SER A 254 33.67 103.12 14.83
N GLU A 255 33.51 104.27 15.47
CA GLU A 255 34.31 105.50 15.22
C GLU A 255 35.72 105.25 15.82
N GLU A 256 36.80 105.33 15.03
CA GLU A 256 37.60 106.52 14.64
C GLU A 256 38.58 107.03 15.73
N GLU A 257 39.88 106.94 15.40
CA GLU A 257 40.98 107.88 15.77
C GLU A 257 41.41 107.96 17.27
N GLU A 258 42.60 108.44 17.65
CA GLU A 258 43.71 109.10 16.92
C GLU A 258 45.09 108.71 17.54
N GLU A 259 46.21 109.04 16.88
CA GLU A 259 47.58 108.87 17.42
C GLU A 259 47.98 110.05 18.34
N GLU A 260 48.84 109.84 19.35
CA GLU A 260 49.89 110.82 19.74
C GLU A 260 50.97 110.22 20.67
N GLU A 261 52.25 110.44 20.33
CA GLU A 261 53.45 110.26 21.19
C GLU A 261 53.64 111.56 22.05
N GLU A 262 54.56 111.76 23.01
CA GLU A 262 55.76 111.07 23.51
C GLU A 262 56.14 111.70 24.88
N GLU A 263 56.69 110.97 25.85
CA GLU A 263 57.66 111.52 26.84
C GLU A 263 58.41 110.37 27.54
N GLU A 264 59.74 110.27 27.37
CA GLU A 264 60.55 109.14 27.83
C GLU A 264 60.80 109.14 29.36
N GLU A 265 60.28 108.15 30.09
CA GLU A 265 60.89 107.69 31.35
C GLU A 265 62.04 106.71 31.05
N ILE A 266 63.01 106.60 31.97
CA ILE A 266 64.06 105.56 31.89
C ILE A 266 63.42 104.22 32.25
N THR A 267 63.12 103.40 31.25
CA THR A 267 62.38 102.15 31.42
C THR A 267 63.31 100.93 31.56
N LEU A 268 62.98 100.08 32.54
CA LEU A 268 63.29 98.65 32.50
C LEU A 268 62.08 97.96 31.87
N ASN A 269 62.22 97.53 30.62
CA ASN A 269 61.16 96.79 29.93
C ASN A 269 61.28 95.30 30.25
N VAL A 270 60.12 94.69 30.50
CA VAL A 270 59.97 93.25 30.77
C VAL A 270 58.83 92.75 29.91
N GLU A 271 59.10 91.80 29.04
CA GLU A 271 58.11 91.10 28.23
C GLU A 271 57.97 89.67 28.75
N ALA A 272 56.73 89.21 28.86
CA ALA A 272 56.39 87.87 29.32
C ALA A 272 55.59 87.16 28.23
N SER A 273 56.01 85.95 27.88
CA SER A 273 55.33 85.08 26.91
C SER A 273 55.13 83.68 27.49
N SER A 274 54.11 82.99 27.04
CA SER A 274 53.89 81.56 27.25
C SER A 274 53.60 80.86 25.92
N ASP A 275 53.78 79.55 25.89
CA ASP A 275 53.40 78.69 24.76
C ASP A 275 51.88 78.61 24.57
N ILE A 276 51.13 78.54 25.67
CA ILE A 276 49.66 78.57 25.69
C ILE A 276 49.12 79.53 26.78
N THR A 277 47.88 79.99 26.60
CA THR A 277 47.19 80.91 27.55
C THR A 277 45.83 80.39 28.01
N LYS A 278 45.33 79.30 27.42
CA LYS A 278 44.12 78.59 27.86
C LYS A 278 44.26 77.08 27.64
N GLY A 279 43.56 76.30 28.45
CA GLY A 279 43.45 74.84 28.39
C GLY A 279 42.74 74.31 29.62
N GLU A 280 42.78 73.00 29.88
CA GLU A 280 42.10 72.34 31.00
C GLU A 280 43.09 71.74 32.00
N ALA A 281 42.67 71.58 33.26
CA ALA A 281 43.51 71.02 34.31
C ALA A 281 43.73 69.50 34.13
N PRO A 282 44.96 68.97 34.31
CA PRO A 282 46.20 69.67 34.67
C PRO A 282 46.91 70.30 33.46
N LEU A 283 47.10 71.63 33.49
CA LEU A 283 47.65 72.37 32.34
C LEU A 283 49.15 72.66 32.50
N GLU A 284 50.01 71.97 31.73
CA GLU A 284 51.44 72.30 31.63
C GLU A 284 51.65 73.50 30.68
N VAL A 285 52.32 74.55 31.17
CA VAL A 285 52.58 75.81 30.45
C VAL A 285 54.06 76.18 30.56
N THR A 286 54.72 76.44 29.43
CA THR A 286 56.10 76.94 29.39
C THR A 286 56.13 78.45 29.20
N PHE A 287 56.83 79.13 30.10
CA PHE A 287 56.98 80.57 30.13
C PHE A 287 58.38 81.01 29.69
N ASN A 288 58.47 82.21 29.11
CA ASN A 288 59.73 82.91 28.90
C ASN A 288 59.57 84.41 29.20
N ALA A 289 60.55 84.99 29.90
CA ALA A 289 60.65 86.43 30.12
C ALA A 289 61.87 87.00 29.42
N GLU A 290 61.68 88.01 28.58
CA GLU A 290 62.77 88.85 28.07
C GLU A 290 62.76 90.18 28.83
N ALA A 291 63.93 90.67 29.25
CA ALA A 291 64.04 91.94 29.94
C ALA A 291 65.28 92.73 29.48
N SER A 292 65.12 94.04 29.40
CA SER A 292 66.17 94.98 29.00
C SER A 292 66.08 96.27 29.85
N SER A 293 67.24 96.74 30.31
CA SER A 293 67.37 98.01 31.04
C SER A 293 68.37 98.91 30.32
N GLU A 294 68.07 100.20 30.25
CA GLU A 294 68.98 101.17 29.65
C GLU A 294 70.22 101.40 30.53
N ASN A 295 71.35 100.84 30.09
CA ASN A 295 72.68 100.95 30.72
C ASN A 295 72.86 100.12 32.01
N ALA A 296 72.14 99.01 32.17
CA ALA A 296 72.30 98.08 33.30
C ALA A 296 72.12 96.60 32.87
N GLU A 297 72.87 95.66 33.46
CA GLU A 297 72.61 94.22 33.27
C GLU A 297 71.46 93.72 34.17
N ILE A 298 70.59 92.86 33.62
CA ILE A 298 69.52 92.17 34.37
C ILE A 298 70.14 91.08 35.26
N VAL A 299 69.92 91.15 36.57
CA VAL A 299 70.56 90.26 37.56
C VAL A 299 69.63 89.17 38.09
N SER A 300 68.31 89.34 37.99
CA SER A 300 67.34 88.31 38.37
C SER A 300 66.01 88.40 37.62
N TYR A 301 65.34 87.25 37.55
CA TYR A 301 63.93 87.08 37.22
C TYR A 301 63.26 86.39 38.40
N GLN A 302 61.99 86.68 38.65
CA GLN A 302 61.18 86.00 39.65
C GLN A 302 59.73 85.90 39.17
N TRP A 303 59.26 84.67 38.96
CA TRP A 303 57.89 84.33 38.60
C TRP A 303 57.07 84.01 39.85
N ASP A 304 55.84 84.50 39.88
CA ASP A 304 54.79 84.13 40.84
C ASP A 304 53.57 83.66 40.03
N PHE A 305 53.27 82.37 40.09
CA PHE A 305 52.20 81.74 39.30
C PHE A 305 50.80 81.94 39.90
N LYS A 306 50.70 82.61 41.07
CA LYS A 306 49.46 82.95 41.80
C LYS A 306 48.65 81.76 42.34
N ASP A 307 49.12 80.53 42.14
CA ASP A 307 48.65 79.30 42.80
C ASP A 307 49.30 79.05 44.18
N GLY A 308 50.37 79.80 44.49
CA GLY A 308 51.20 79.65 45.69
C GLY A 308 52.62 79.15 45.42
N SER A 309 52.97 78.88 44.16
CA SER A 309 54.30 78.50 43.68
C SER A 309 55.03 79.65 42.97
N SER A 310 56.35 79.52 42.82
CA SER A 310 57.21 80.55 42.23
C SER A 310 58.48 79.95 41.62
N SER A 311 59.16 80.71 40.75
CA SER A 311 60.42 80.29 40.11
C SER A 311 61.35 81.45 39.80
N ASP A 312 62.64 81.32 40.10
CA ASP A 312 63.68 82.30 39.76
C ASP A 312 64.34 82.03 38.39
N SER A 313 63.77 81.14 37.56
CA SER A 313 64.23 80.88 36.18
C SER A 313 63.82 82.01 35.22
N LYS A 314 64.65 82.32 34.22
CA LYS A 314 64.23 83.17 33.09
C LYS A 314 63.05 82.54 32.33
N SER A 315 63.11 81.23 32.15
CA SER A 315 62.16 80.44 31.36
C SER A 315 61.77 79.18 32.17
N PRO A 316 60.72 79.22 32.99
CA PRO A 316 60.19 78.05 33.71
C PRO A 316 59.07 77.35 32.92
N THR A 317 58.90 76.05 33.16
CA THR A 317 57.66 75.33 32.87
C THR A 317 56.95 75.07 34.19
N HIS A 318 55.62 75.18 34.21
CA HIS A 318 54.78 75.00 35.39
C HIS A 318 53.49 74.26 35.04
N ILE A 319 52.88 73.55 36.00
CA ILE A 319 51.64 72.80 35.82
C ILE A 319 50.56 73.36 36.74
N PHE A 320 49.41 73.72 36.17
CA PHE A 320 48.23 74.15 36.93
C PHE A 320 47.27 72.96 37.10
N ASP A 321 47.35 72.31 38.26
CA ASP A 321 46.57 71.10 38.59
C ASP A 321 45.07 71.37 38.91
N GLU A 322 44.67 72.63 39.12
CA GLU A 322 43.29 73.02 39.44
C GLU A 322 42.77 74.09 38.47
N LYS A 323 41.46 74.05 38.16
CA LYS A 323 40.79 75.08 37.35
C LYS A 323 40.89 76.48 37.99
N GLY A 324 41.11 77.51 37.19
CA GLY A 324 41.31 78.87 37.69
C GLY A 324 41.73 79.88 36.64
N ILE A 325 41.85 81.15 37.05
CA ILE A 325 42.38 82.24 36.23
C ILE A 325 43.63 82.79 36.92
N PHE A 326 44.79 82.34 36.46
CA PHE A 326 46.08 82.60 37.08
C PHE A 326 46.75 83.80 36.39
N LYS A 327 46.87 84.92 37.10
CA LYS A 327 47.58 86.12 36.62
C LYS A 327 49.07 86.04 36.92
N VAL A 328 49.71 85.07 36.28
CA VAL A 328 51.14 84.78 36.38
C VAL A 328 51.95 86.06 36.17
N GLU A 329 52.76 86.42 37.16
CA GLU A 329 53.56 87.65 37.14
C GLU A 329 55.04 87.28 37.09
N VAL A 330 55.80 87.86 36.15
CA VAL A 330 57.25 87.87 36.20
C VAL A 330 57.76 89.25 36.56
N LYS A 331 58.69 89.31 37.50
CA LYS A 331 59.43 90.50 37.88
C LYS A 331 60.90 90.33 37.51
N ALA A 332 61.44 91.24 36.70
CA ALA A 332 62.88 91.35 36.47
C ALA A 332 63.48 92.44 37.36
N THR A 333 64.78 92.36 37.65
CA THR A 333 65.53 93.38 38.40
C THR A 333 66.94 93.53 37.83
N ASP A 334 67.42 94.76 37.72
CA ASP A 334 68.76 95.09 37.22
C ASP A 334 69.78 95.36 38.35
N GLU A 335 71.05 95.52 37.97
CA GLU A 335 72.15 95.77 38.91
C GLU A 335 72.06 97.10 39.68
N ASN A 336 71.18 98.02 39.29
CA ASN A 336 70.91 99.29 39.98
C ASN A 336 69.72 99.23 40.94
N GLU A 337 69.19 98.03 41.21
CA GLU A 337 67.96 97.78 41.99
C GLU A 337 66.67 98.32 41.32
N LEU A 338 66.71 98.71 40.04
CA LEU A 338 65.51 99.03 39.27
C LEU A 338 64.78 97.73 38.92
N SER A 339 63.46 97.71 39.07
CA SER A 339 62.66 96.49 38.90
C SER A 339 61.29 96.80 38.31
N ASN A 340 60.89 96.03 37.30
CA ASN A 340 59.57 96.11 36.67
C ASN A 340 58.96 94.70 36.56
N SER A 341 57.65 94.60 36.39
CA SER A 341 56.96 93.31 36.17
C SER A 341 55.98 93.34 35.00
N ASN A 342 55.70 92.16 34.46
CA ASN A 342 54.71 91.93 33.42
C ASN A 342 53.87 90.69 33.80
N THR A 343 52.62 90.63 33.34
CA THR A 343 51.64 89.61 33.75
C THR A 343 50.98 88.94 32.56
N ILE A 344 51.05 87.61 32.52
CA ILE A 344 50.26 86.77 31.61
C ILE A 344 49.02 86.29 32.38
N THR A 345 47.88 86.19 31.71
CA THR A 345 46.70 85.50 32.26
C THR A 345 46.59 84.12 31.62
N ILE A 346 46.68 83.08 32.45
CA ILE A 346 46.39 81.70 32.07
C ILE A 346 44.98 81.35 32.54
N VAL A 347 44.15 80.80 31.65
CA VAL A 347 42.79 80.33 31.97
C VAL A 347 42.75 78.81 31.92
N VAL A 348 42.53 78.19 33.08
CA VAL A 348 42.48 76.74 33.24
C VAL A 348 41.03 76.32 33.48
N GLY A 349 40.48 75.57 32.54
CA GLY A 349 39.16 74.98 32.59
C GLY A 349 39.10 73.73 33.47
N GLU A 350 37.87 73.26 33.69
CA GLU A 350 37.60 71.91 34.19
C GLU A 350 37.68 70.95 33.00
N HIS A 351 38.32 69.80 33.15
CA HIS A 351 38.24 68.73 32.15
C HIS A 351 36.84 68.13 32.25
N GLU A 352 36.02 68.25 31.19
CA GLU A 352 34.70 67.60 31.15
C GLU A 352 34.90 66.13 30.74
N ASN A 353 34.37 65.20 31.52
CA ASN A 353 34.47 63.75 31.26
C ASN A 353 33.72 63.41 29.96
N GLU A 354 34.41 62.86 28.95
CA GLU A 354 33.75 62.40 27.72
C GLU A 354 32.97 61.09 27.97
N ALA A 355 32.02 60.77 27.07
CA ALA A 355 31.34 59.48 27.17
C ALA A 355 32.23 58.35 26.60
N PRO A 356 32.26 57.14 27.21
CA PRO A 356 33.13 56.05 26.79
C PRO A 356 32.98 55.68 25.31
N VAL A 357 34.02 55.14 24.68
CA VAL A 357 33.96 54.62 23.31
C VAL A 357 33.72 53.11 23.35
N ALA A 358 32.48 52.67 23.11
CA ALA A 358 32.15 51.25 23.11
C ALA A 358 32.63 50.52 21.85
N ILE A 359 33.49 49.50 22.00
CA ILE A 359 33.99 48.67 20.90
C ILE A 359 33.62 47.20 21.10
N ALA A 360 32.45 46.84 20.57
CA ALA A 360 31.96 45.47 20.53
C ALA A 360 32.49 44.68 19.33
N SER A 361 32.82 43.41 19.55
CA SER A 361 33.09 42.43 18.49
C SER A 361 32.59 41.03 18.87
N ALA A 362 32.48 40.13 17.89
CA ALA A 362 32.03 38.75 18.09
C ALA A 362 32.92 37.76 17.32
N ASN A 363 33.09 36.54 17.85
CA ASN A 363 33.91 35.50 17.21
C ASN A 363 33.28 34.89 15.93
N LYS A 364 31.98 35.10 15.73
CA LYS A 364 31.21 34.83 14.50
C LYS A 364 30.04 35.81 14.43
N THR A 365 29.51 36.03 13.23
CA THR A 365 28.28 36.82 12.99
C THR A 365 27.12 35.99 12.45
N GLU A 366 27.32 34.72 12.11
CA GLU A 366 26.30 33.85 11.51
C GLU A 366 26.49 32.36 11.88
N GLY A 367 25.40 31.59 11.75
CA GLY A 367 25.40 30.12 11.85
C GLY A 367 24.06 29.53 12.30
N THR A 368 23.96 28.20 12.29
CA THR A 368 22.75 27.47 12.70
C THR A 368 22.59 27.36 14.22
N ILE A 369 21.35 27.25 14.70
CA ILE A 369 21.05 27.07 16.12
C ILE A 369 21.36 25.64 16.62
N PRO A 370 21.71 25.45 17.91
CA PRO A 370 21.97 26.48 18.93
C PRO A 370 23.32 27.19 18.71
N LEU A 371 23.27 28.48 18.36
CA LEU A 371 24.41 29.26 17.89
C LEU A 371 25.14 29.89 19.06
N LYS A 372 26.21 29.22 19.53
CA LYS A 372 27.08 29.75 20.58
C LYS A 372 28.07 30.78 20.02
N ILE A 373 27.97 32.02 20.51
CA ILE A 373 28.84 33.15 20.19
C ILE A 373 29.69 33.49 21.42
N THR A 374 30.88 34.05 21.20
CA THR A 374 31.68 34.72 22.23
C THR A 374 31.92 36.15 21.78
N PHE A 375 31.59 37.11 22.64
CA PHE A 375 31.73 38.54 22.39
C PHE A 375 32.98 39.08 23.09
N ASN A 376 33.48 40.21 22.61
CA ASN A 376 34.62 40.91 23.21
C ASN A 376 34.37 42.41 23.24
N GLY A 377 34.49 43.00 24.43
CA GLY A 377 34.35 44.43 24.73
C GLY A 377 35.66 45.10 25.18
N GLU A 378 36.71 44.31 25.41
CA GLU A 378 38.08 44.66 25.87
C GLU A 378 38.75 45.86 25.15
N LYS A 379 38.26 46.22 23.96
CA LYS A 379 38.77 47.37 23.17
C LYS A 379 38.05 48.68 23.43
N SER A 380 37.03 48.68 24.29
CA SER A 380 36.36 49.91 24.69
C SER A 380 37.32 50.78 25.50
N SER A 381 37.22 52.09 25.37
CA SER A 381 38.14 53.04 26.00
C SER A 381 37.40 54.23 26.58
N ASP A 382 38.04 54.92 27.51
CA ASP A 382 37.49 56.00 28.32
C ASP A 382 38.65 56.93 28.71
N ASP A 383 38.39 58.21 28.96
CA ASP A 383 39.37 59.17 29.46
C ASP A 383 39.63 59.05 30.97
N ILE A 384 38.68 58.45 31.74
CA ILE A 384 38.83 58.17 33.17
C ILE A 384 38.93 56.66 33.46
N GLU A 385 37.80 55.96 33.62
CA GLU A 385 37.76 54.51 33.92
C GLU A 385 36.37 53.90 33.60
N ILE A 386 36.35 52.80 32.83
CA ILE A 386 35.13 52.03 32.56
C ILE A 386 34.67 51.29 33.83
N LYS A 387 33.57 51.78 34.42
CA LYS A 387 32.88 51.19 35.58
C LYS A 387 32.19 49.87 35.27
N SER A 388 31.58 49.74 34.09
CA SER A 388 30.84 48.52 33.72
C SER A 388 30.60 48.32 32.23
N TYR A 389 30.48 47.04 31.85
CA TYR A 389 29.96 46.57 30.58
C TYR A 389 28.56 45.96 30.81
N LEU A 390 27.66 46.09 29.84
CA LEU A 390 26.34 45.44 29.85
C LEU A 390 25.92 45.03 28.44
N TRP A 391 25.85 43.72 28.21
CA TRP A 391 25.46 43.12 26.93
C TRP A 391 23.97 42.74 26.90
N ASP A 392 23.26 43.23 25.89
CA ASP A 392 21.86 42.91 25.60
C ASP A 392 21.77 42.13 24.28
N PHE A 393 21.48 40.84 24.36
CA PHE A 393 21.48 39.95 23.19
C PHE A 393 20.22 40.04 22.31
N LYS A 394 19.19 40.80 22.73
CA LYS A 394 17.90 40.99 22.01
C LYS A 394 17.11 39.72 21.65
N ASP A 395 17.41 38.57 22.26
CA ASP A 395 16.64 37.32 22.08
C ASP A 395 15.63 37.04 23.21
N GLY A 396 15.63 37.88 24.25
CA GLY A 396 14.79 37.75 25.44
C GLY A 396 15.49 37.12 26.65
N SER A 397 16.80 36.86 26.59
CA SER A 397 17.57 36.48 27.79
C SER A 397 17.75 37.65 28.77
N GLU A 398 18.23 37.34 29.98
CA GLU A 398 18.82 38.35 30.86
C GLU A 398 20.08 38.96 30.22
N LYS A 399 20.42 40.20 30.60
CA LYS A 399 21.61 40.92 30.14
C LYS A 399 22.85 40.47 30.91
N ASP A 400 23.99 40.34 30.22
CA ASP A 400 25.25 39.89 30.82
C ASP A 400 26.16 41.09 31.13
N ASN A 401 26.65 41.19 32.37
CA ASN A 401 27.49 42.31 32.82
C ASN A 401 29.01 41.97 32.83
N THR A 402 29.42 40.89 32.19
CA THR A 402 30.84 40.59 31.96
C THR A 402 31.35 41.28 30.70
N GLU A 403 32.64 41.65 30.69
CA GLU A 403 33.31 42.34 29.58
C GLU A 403 33.30 41.53 28.27
N ASN A 404 33.50 40.22 28.37
CA ASN A 404 33.68 39.30 27.24
C ASN A 404 32.77 38.06 27.38
N PRO A 405 31.44 38.20 27.26
CA PRO A 405 30.48 37.14 27.54
C PRO A 405 30.40 36.09 26.43
N SER A 406 29.67 35.01 26.68
CA SER A 406 29.41 33.99 25.66
C SER A 406 27.98 33.46 25.72
N HIS A 407 27.14 34.00 24.84
CA HIS A 407 25.73 33.67 24.72
C HIS A 407 25.47 32.50 23.77
N THR A 408 24.24 31.96 23.75
CA THR A 408 23.82 30.91 22.82
C THR A 408 22.39 31.13 22.35
N PHE A 409 22.24 31.56 21.10
CA PHE A 409 20.94 31.79 20.46
C PHE A 409 20.27 30.44 20.17
N THR A 410 19.01 30.28 20.57
CA THR A 410 18.27 28.99 20.56
C THR A 410 17.01 29.01 19.69
N LYS A 411 16.85 30.04 18.87
CA LYS A 411 15.80 30.22 17.85
C LYS A 411 16.42 30.92 16.65
N ALA A 412 15.94 30.66 15.43
CA ALA A 412 16.35 31.48 14.29
C ALA A 412 15.90 32.93 14.43
N GLY A 413 16.72 33.85 13.92
CA GLY A 413 16.49 35.29 14.01
C GLY A 413 17.73 36.11 13.64
N THR A 414 17.52 37.40 13.38
CA THR A 414 18.60 38.38 13.24
C THR A 414 18.62 39.26 14.49
N TYR A 415 19.63 39.09 15.32
CA TYR A 415 19.77 39.71 16.63
C TYR A 415 20.75 40.89 16.57
N LYS A 416 20.28 42.09 16.92
CA LYS A 416 21.10 43.30 17.04
C LYS A 416 21.68 43.37 18.46
N VAL A 417 22.69 42.55 18.75
CA VAL A 417 23.32 42.49 20.06
C VAL A 417 23.96 43.84 20.39
N GLU A 418 23.60 44.43 21.52
CA GLU A 418 24.16 45.70 21.99
C GLU A 418 25.12 45.45 23.15
N LEU A 419 26.32 46.05 23.08
CA LEU A 419 27.14 46.35 24.24
C LEU A 419 26.84 47.79 24.67
N ILE A 420 26.51 47.99 25.94
CA ILE A 420 26.52 49.29 26.60
C ILE A 420 27.76 49.34 27.49
N VAL A 421 28.55 50.40 27.39
CA VAL A 421 29.68 50.71 28.27
C VAL A 421 29.30 51.90 29.15
N THR A 422 29.72 51.90 30.41
CA THR A 422 29.48 52.98 31.38
C THR A 422 30.79 53.35 32.09
N ASP A 423 31.10 54.64 32.18
CA ASP A 423 32.24 55.19 32.93
C ASP A 423 31.95 55.32 34.44
N ASP A 424 32.90 55.83 35.24
CA ASP A 424 32.69 55.98 36.69
C ASP A 424 31.75 57.14 37.09
N GLU A 425 31.55 58.15 36.24
CA GLU A 425 30.64 59.28 36.51
C GLU A 425 29.16 58.94 36.18
N GLY A 426 28.95 58.05 35.21
CA GLY A 426 27.66 57.52 34.76
C GLY A 426 27.28 57.83 33.31
N LEU A 427 28.18 58.35 32.46
CA LEU A 427 27.87 58.48 31.03
C LEU A 427 27.96 57.10 30.36
N THR A 428 27.33 56.96 29.19
CA THR A 428 27.24 55.66 28.50
C THR A 428 27.37 55.77 27.00
N ASN A 429 27.80 54.68 26.39
CA ASN A 429 27.88 54.54 24.94
C ASN A 429 27.49 53.12 24.51
N THR A 430 26.86 53.00 23.35
CA THR A 430 26.28 51.73 22.88
C THR A 430 26.84 51.31 21.52
N LYS A 431 27.26 50.05 21.40
CA LYS A 431 27.74 49.47 20.14
C LYS A 431 27.01 48.19 19.78
N THR A 432 26.44 48.16 18.58
CA THR A 432 25.70 47.00 18.06
C THR A 432 26.58 46.07 17.22
N VAL A 433 26.43 44.76 17.41
CA VAL A 433 26.90 43.68 16.52
C VAL A 433 25.69 42.88 16.05
N THR A 434 25.54 42.68 14.74
CA THR A 434 24.44 41.87 14.20
C THR A 434 24.84 40.40 14.13
N ILE A 435 24.03 39.53 14.72
CA ILE A 435 24.17 38.06 14.68
C ILE A 435 22.98 37.46 13.93
N ARG A 436 23.25 36.64 12.92
CA ARG A 436 22.23 35.88 12.17
C ARG A 436 22.24 34.42 12.63
N ALA A 437 21.26 34.06 13.45
CA ALA A 437 21.01 32.67 13.82
C ALA A 437 19.99 32.07 12.85
N GLU A 438 20.28 30.88 12.32
CA GLU A 438 19.44 30.20 11.33
C GLU A 438 18.92 28.87 11.89
N GLU A 439 17.77 28.41 11.42
CA GLU A 439 17.41 27.00 11.57
C GLU A 439 18.42 26.16 10.77
N PRO A 440 18.69 24.90 11.16
CA PRO A 440 19.40 23.98 10.28
C PRO A 440 18.66 23.82 8.94
N GLU A 441 19.38 23.70 7.83
CA GLU A 441 18.77 23.24 6.57
C GLU A 441 18.27 21.79 6.77
N ASN A 442 16.99 21.55 6.48
CA ASN A 442 16.36 20.24 6.59
C ASN A 442 17.04 19.19 5.67
N GLU A 443 17.69 18.18 6.25
CA GLU A 443 18.30 17.07 5.52
C GLU A 443 17.26 15.98 5.21
N GLY A 444 16.53 16.16 4.11
CA GLY A 444 15.44 15.28 3.67
C GLY A 444 15.75 13.77 3.72
N PRO A 445 14.71 12.93 3.88
CA PRO A 445 14.81 11.64 4.54
C PRO A 445 15.73 10.64 3.85
N THR A 446 16.33 9.72 4.62
CA THR A 446 17.01 8.54 4.11
C THR A 446 16.11 7.30 4.20
N ALA A 447 15.61 6.84 3.06
CA ALA A 447 14.82 5.62 2.91
C ALA A 447 15.67 4.37 3.23
N LYS A 448 15.18 3.45 4.09
CA LYS A 448 15.81 2.13 4.27
C LYS A 448 14.79 1.01 4.35
N LEU A 449 14.71 0.29 3.24
CA LEU A 449 13.81 -0.83 2.99
C LEU A 449 14.45 -2.18 3.37
N THR A 450 13.74 -2.98 4.16
CA THR A 450 14.06 -4.41 4.33
C THR A 450 12.84 -5.32 4.09
N ALA A 451 13.12 -6.56 3.67
CA ALA A 451 12.15 -7.64 3.52
C ALA A 451 12.59 -8.87 4.32
N ASP A 452 11.66 -9.74 4.71
CA ASP A 452 11.97 -11.01 5.39
C ASP A 452 12.45 -12.13 4.45
N THR A 453 12.09 -12.06 3.17
CA THR A 453 12.71 -12.81 2.07
C THR A 453 12.83 -11.94 0.82
N THR A 454 13.82 -12.24 -0.04
CA THR A 454 14.02 -11.60 -1.35
C THR A 454 13.85 -12.56 -2.53
N SER A 455 13.55 -13.85 -2.28
CA SER A 455 13.21 -14.80 -3.35
C SER A 455 12.34 -15.96 -2.85
N GLY A 456 11.64 -16.61 -3.77
CA GLY A 456 10.81 -17.78 -3.49
C GLY A 456 9.89 -18.12 -4.66
N GLU A 457 9.02 -19.11 -4.49
CA GLU A 457 8.07 -19.56 -5.52
C GLU A 457 6.67 -18.97 -5.29
N VAL A 458 5.86 -18.88 -6.34
CA VAL A 458 4.46 -18.42 -6.24
C VAL A 458 3.58 -19.34 -5.38
N PRO A 459 2.63 -18.81 -4.58
CA PRO A 459 2.43 -17.41 -4.25
C PRO A 459 3.41 -16.96 -3.13
N LEU A 460 4.30 -16.01 -3.42
CA LEU A 460 5.33 -15.58 -2.47
C LEU A 460 4.81 -14.49 -1.54
N LYS A 461 4.61 -14.84 -0.27
CA LYS A 461 4.25 -13.89 0.78
C LYS A 461 5.51 -13.28 1.41
N VAL A 462 5.62 -11.94 1.39
CA VAL A 462 6.77 -11.17 1.87
C VAL A 462 6.31 -10.11 2.87
N LYS A 463 7.02 -9.97 3.99
CA LYS A 463 6.82 -8.91 4.97
C LYS A 463 7.90 -7.85 4.83
N PHE A 464 7.50 -6.60 4.66
CA PHE A 464 8.41 -5.47 4.51
C PHE A 464 8.45 -4.58 5.75
N SER A 465 9.56 -3.86 5.90
CA SER A 465 9.85 -2.98 7.02
C SER A 465 10.61 -1.74 6.55
N ALA A 466 10.04 -0.57 6.85
CA ALA A 466 10.72 0.73 6.71
C ALA A 466 11.45 1.17 7.99
N LYS A 467 11.52 0.32 9.04
CA LYS A 467 11.93 0.70 10.42
C LYS A 467 13.30 1.40 10.52
N ASN A 468 14.19 1.16 9.56
CA ASN A 468 15.55 1.73 9.59
C ASN A 468 15.66 3.03 8.78
N SER A 469 14.57 3.48 8.13
CA SER A 469 14.49 4.80 7.50
C SER A 469 14.66 5.87 8.59
N SER A 470 15.28 6.98 8.24
CA SER A 470 15.66 8.02 9.19
C SER A 470 15.59 9.38 8.53
N ASP A 471 15.33 10.39 9.34
CA ASP A 471 15.17 11.80 9.00
C ASP A 471 15.86 12.58 10.13
N ASP A 472 16.23 13.84 9.91
CA ASP A 472 16.66 14.72 11.01
C ASP A 472 15.45 15.24 11.83
N ASN A 473 14.28 15.34 11.20
CA ASN A 473 13.01 15.81 11.76
C ASN A 473 11.96 14.68 11.97
N GLU A 474 10.98 14.52 11.06
CA GLU A 474 9.95 13.47 11.10
C GLU A 474 9.54 12.99 9.68
N ILE A 475 9.71 11.70 9.39
CA ILE A 475 9.11 11.06 8.21
C ILE A 475 7.57 11.08 8.31
N LYS A 476 6.93 11.99 7.58
CA LYS A 476 5.48 12.20 7.58
C LYS A 476 4.71 11.12 6.85
N THR A 477 5.24 10.57 5.76
CA THR A 477 4.56 9.52 4.98
C THR A 477 5.49 8.42 4.50
N TYR A 478 4.90 7.23 4.32
CA TYR A 478 5.53 6.04 3.75
C TYR A 478 4.63 5.55 2.61
N LEU A 479 5.13 5.56 1.38
CA LEU A 479 4.43 5.02 0.22
C LEU A 479 5.16 3.80 -0.32
N TRP A 480 4.41 2.72 -0.52
CA TRP A 480 4.91 1.42 -0.95
C TRP A 480 4.33 1.08 -2.31
N ASP A 481 5.18 0.84 -3.31
CA ASP A 481 4.80 0.32 -4.62
C ASP A 481 5.46 -1.04 -4.85
N PHE A 482 4.66 -2.11 -4.97
CA PHE A 482 5.17 -3.46 -5.16
C PHE A 482 5.49 -3.79 -6.63
N LYS A 483 5.24 -2.86 -7.56
CA LYS A 483 5.37 -3.02 -9.02
C LYS A 483 4.51 -4.14 -9.63
N ASP A 484 3.58 -4.71 -8.86
CA ASP A 484 2.53 -5.64 -9.34
C ASP A 484 1.17 -4.94 -9.59
N GLY A 485 1.16 -3.60 -9.55
CA GLY A 485 -0.04 -2.78 -9.70
C GLY A 485 -0.80 -2.48 -8.39
N LYS A 486 -0.30 -2.95 -7.24
CA LYS A 486 -0.84 -2.66 -5.90
C LYS A 486 0.13 -1.75 -5.12
N SER A 487 -0.39 -1.00 -4.16
CA SER A 487 0.39 -0.10 -3.30
C SER A 487 -0.15 -0.06 -1.85
N SER A 488 0.61 0.52 -0.92
CA SER A 488 0.24 0.65 0.51
C SER A 488 0.78 1.95 1.11
N SER A 489 0.09 2.51 2.11
CA SER A 489 0.57 3.63 2.95
C SER A 489 1.00 3.21 4.37
N ILE A 490 1.03 1.89 4.65
CA ILE A 490 1.44 1.29 5.92
C ILE A 490 2.48 0.19 5.68
N SER A 491 3.37 -0.05 6.65
CA SER A 491 4.41 -1.09 6.58
C SER A 491 3.79 -2.47 6.29
N PRO A 492 3.95 -3.02 5.08
CA PRO A 492 3.01 -4.01 4.56
C PRO A 492 3.47 -5.45 4.75
N THR A 493 2.53 -6.37 4.60
CA THR A 493 2.80 -7.76 4.21
C THR A 493 2.08 -8.02 2.90
N HIS A 494 2.83 -8.35 1.86
CA HIS A 494 2.33 -8.52 0.50
C HIS A 494 2.33 -9.98 0.07
N THR A 495 1.58 -10.31 -0.97
CA THR A 495 1.69 -11.60 -1.67
C THR A 495 1.83 -11.34 -3.17
N PHE A 496 2.88 -11.91 -3.76
CA PHE A 496 3.09 -11.96 -5.20
C PHE A 496 2.52 -13.28 -5.73
N ASP A 497 1.41 -13.19 -6.45
CA ASP A 497 0.65 -14.35 -6.95
C ASP A 497 1.15 -14.83 -8.33
N GLU A 498 1.99 -14.05 -9.00
CA GLU A 498 2.58 -14.32 -10.33
C GLU A 498 4.12 -14.32 -10.27
N ALA A 499 4.77 -15.03 -11.19
CA ALA A 499 6.22 -15.14 -11.26
C ALA A 499 6.83 -13.93 -12.01
N GLY A 500 7.92 -13.39 -11.46
CA GLY A 500 8.58 -12.20 -11.99
C GLY A 500 9.62 -11.62 -11.03
N THR A 501 10.34 -10.60 -11.50
CA THR A 501 11.22 -9.79 -10.66
C THR A 501 10.52 -8.48 -10.32
N TYR A 502 10.18 -8.28 -9.05
CA TYR A 502 9.47 -7.09 -8.56
C TYR A 502 10.45 -6.18 -7.83
N GLU A 503 10.72 -5.00 -8.39
CA GLU A 503 11.55 -3.98 -7.74
C GLU A 503 10.69 -3.16 -6.78
N VAL A 504 10.41 -3.72 -5.61
CA VAL A 504 9.55 -3.12 -4.60
C VAL A 504 10.19 -1.83 -4.11
N GLU A 505 9.43 -0.74 -4.18
CA GLU A 505 9.89 0.61 -3.90
C GLU A 505 9.20 1.16 -2.64
N LEU A 506 10.01 1.70 -1.74
CA LEU A 506 9.57 2.49 -0.60
C LEU A 506 9.98 3.95 -0.88
N THR A 507 9.00 4.82 -1.05
CA THR A 507 9.18 6.27 -0.92
C THR A 507 8.90 6.68 0.53
N VAL A 508 9.78 7.49 1.10
CA VAL A 508 9.53 8.22 2.34
C VAL A 508 9.51 9.72 2.05
N THR A 509 8.72 10.47 2.81
CA THR A 509 8.60 11.92 2.67
C THR A 509 8.50 12.53 4.06
N ASP A 510 9.24 13.60 4.31
CA ASP A 510 9.16 14.44 5.51
C ASP A 510 7.88 15.31 5.49
N ASP A 511 7.78 16.33 6.33
CA ASP A 511 6.66 17.27 6.33
C ASP A 511 6.87 18.58 5.56
N GLU A 512 8.09 18.87 5.09
CA GLU A 512 8.36 19.95 4.12
C GLU A 512 8.10 19.52 2.66
N GLY A 513 8.17 18.22 2.37
CA GLY A 513 7.93 17.62 1.05
C GLY A 513 9.19 17.07 0.35
N LEU A 514 10.34 16.99 1.03
CA LEU A 514 11.52 16.28 0.52
C LEU A 514 11.28 14.76 0.60
N SER A 515 11.89 14.00 -0.30
CA SER A 515 11.65 12.55 -0.37
C SER A 515 12.84 11.77 -0.93
N ASP A 516 12.95 10.52 -0.49
CA ASP A 516 13.92 9.54 -0.95
C ASP A 516 13.25 8.18 -1.19
N THR A 517 13.91 7.35 -2.00
CA THR A 517 13.40 6.07 -2.49
C THR A 517 14.41 4.95 -2.27
N ALA A 518 14.03 3.92 -1.52
CA ALA A 518 14.79 2.67 -1.42
C ALA A 518 14.05 1.56 -2.18
N THR A 519 14.75 0.85 -3.07
CA THR A 519 14.20 -0.32 -3.76
C THR A 519 14.78 -1.63 -3.25
N ILE A 520 14.01 -2.72 -3.35
CA ILE A 520 14.47 -4.09 -3.11
C ILE A 520 13.91 -5.05 -4.16
N SER A 521 14.78 -5.77 -4.84
CA SER A 521 14.40 -6.78 -5.83
C SER A 521 13.88 -8.04 -5.14
N ILE A 522 12.62 -8.39 -5.38
CA ILE A 522 12.01 -9.66 -5.00
C ILE A 522 11.96 -10.57 -6.23
N GLU A 523 12.67 -11.69 -6.20
CA GLU A 523 12.73 -12.68 -7.29
C GLU A 523 11.70 -13.80 -7.05
N VAL A 524 10.50 -13.64 -7.63
CA VAL A 524 9.39 -14.60 -7.53
C VAL A 524 9.46 -15.58 -8.70
N LYS A 525 9.49 -16.87 -8.40
CA LYS A 525 9.71 -17.93 -9.39
C LYS A 525 8.43 -18.72 -9.64
N GLU A 526 8.30 -19.18 -10.88
CA GLU A 526 7.51 -20.38 -11.15
C GLU A 526 8.05 -21.53 -10.29
N PRO A 527 7.20 -22.40 -9.73
CA PRO A 527 7.68 -23.65 -9.18
C PRO A 527 8.44 -24.43 -10.26
N ALA A 528 9.57 -25.00 -9.88
CA ALA A 528 10.40 -25.77 -10.80
C ALA A 528 9.63 -26.99 -11.32
N ASN A 529 9.45 -27.07 -12.65
CA ASN A 529 8.80 -28.19 -13.34
C ASN A 529 9.37 -29.53 -12.88
N GLU A 530 8.55 -30.37 -12.23
CA GLU A 530 8.96 -31.73 -11.91
C GLU A 530 8.92 -32.57 -13.19
N LYS A 531 9.56 -33.75 -13.17
CA LYS A 531 9.35 -34.70 -14.26
C LYS A 531 7.94 -35.30 -14.15
N PRO A 532 7.28 -35.66 -15.26
CA PRO A 532 6.02 -36.39 -15.20
C PRO A 532 6.19 -37.69 -14.42
N ASN A 533 5.10 -38.23 -13.87
CA ASN A 533 5.05 -39.55 -13.26
C ASN A 533 4.30 -40.50 -14.20
N ALA A 534 4.97 -41.55 -14.68
CA ALA A 534 4.35 -42.57 -15.53
C ALA A 534 3.56 -43.62 -14.70
N ASP A 535 2.32 -43.91 -15.06
CA ASP A 535 1.58 -45.10 -14.59
C ASP A 535 1.01 -45.84 -15.81
N ALA A 536 1.66 -46.95 -16.17
CA ALA A 536 1.39 -47.73 -17.36
C ALA A 536 0.40 -48.86 -17.07
N THR A 537 -0.90 -48.58 -17.19
CA THR A 537 -1.94 -49.60 -16.98
C THR A 537 -2.30 -50.36 -18.26
N ALA A 538 -2.79 -51.58 -18.09
CA ALA A 538 -3.41 -52.39 -19.15
C ALA A 538 -4.63 -53.14 -18.62
N ASN A 539 -5.61 -53.41 -19.50
CA ASN A 539 -6.82 -54.15 -19.16
C ASN A 539 -6.55 -55.64 -18.81
N THR A 540 -5.45 -56.20 -19.30
CA THR A 540 -4.88 -57.49 -18.88
C THR A 540 -3.36 -57.51 -19.03
N THR A 541 -2.67 -58.29 -18.21
CA THR A 541 -1.23 -58.58 -18.30
C THR A 541 -0.94 -60.02 -18.73
N LYS A 542 -1.96 -60.86 -18.95
CA LYS A 542 -1.79 -62.24 -19.41
C LYS A 542 -3.01 -62.75 -20.21
N GLY A 543 -2.76 -63.65 -21.15
CA GLY A 543 -3.80 -64.38 -21.90
C GLY A 543 -3.24 -65.17 -23.08
N GLU A 544 -4.10 -65.77 -23.89
CA GLU A 544 -3.70 -66.64 -25.01
C GLU A 544 -3.53 -65.84 -26.32
N ALA A 545 -2.66 -66.31 -27.21
CA ALA A 545 -2.47 -65.70 -28.53
C ALA A 545 -3.69 -65.95 -29.46
N PRO A 546 -4.21 -64.95 -30.19
CA PRO A 546 -3.77 -63.55 -30.24
C PRO A 546 -4.36 -62.70 -29.10
N LEU A 547 -3.51 -62.17 -28.22
CA LEU A 547 -3.94 -61.39 -27.07
C LEU A 547 -4.12 -59.91 -27.44
N LYS A 548 -5.37 -59.46 -27.54
CA LYS A 548 -5.72 -58.04 -27.65
C LYS A 548 -5.67 -57.40 -26.26
N VAL A 549 -4.75 -56.46 -26.07
CA VAL A 549 -4.57 -55.68 -24.83
C VAL A 549 -4.91 -54.21 -25.10
N GLU A 550 -5.60 -53.59 -24.14
CA GLU A 550 -5.95 -52.17 -24.17
C GLU A 550 -5.16 -51.49 -23.05
N PHE A 551 -4.26 -50.59 -23.43
CA PHE A 551 -3.36 -49.86 -22.54
C PHE A 551 -3.95 -48.49 -22.19
N SER A 552 -3.53 -47.93 -21.06
CA SER A 552 -4.02 -46.63 -20.60
C SER A 552 -2.96 -45.91 -19.77
N ALA A 553 -2.59 -44.71 -20.23
CA ALA A 553 -1.73 -43.78 -19.51
C ALA A 553 -2.53 -42.78 -18.64
N ASN A 554 -3.86 -42.91 -18.53
CA ASN A 554 -4.80 -41.97 -17.86
C ASN A 554 -4.54 -41.67 -16.37
N LYS A 555 -3.57 -42.35 -15.75
CA LYS A 555 -3.14 -42.09 -14.37
C LYS A 555 -1.77 -41.41 -14.29
N SER A 556 -1.10 -41.22 -15.42
CA SER A 556 0.15 -40.47 -15.46
C SER A 556 -0.17 -39.02 -15.13
N THR A 557 0.66 -38.39 -14.30
CA THR A 557 0.42 -37.05 -13.73
C THR A 557 1.64 -36.17 -13.90
N ASP A 558 1.43 -34.87 -13.96
CA ASP A 558 2.44 -33.86 -14.26
C ASP A 558 1.96 -32.49 -13.76
N ASP A 559 2.86 -31.54 -13.48
CA ASP A 559 2.53 -30.20 -13.00
C ASP A 559 2.44 -29.11 -14.09
N LYS A 560 3.01 -29.33 -15.29
CA LYS A 560 3.00 -28.37 -16.43
C LYS A 560 2.42 -28.92 -17.75
N GLU A 561 1.68 -30.02 -17.69
CA GLU A 561 0.98 -30.76 -18.77
C GLU A 561 1.82 -31.81 -19.55
N ILE A 562 1.34 -33.06 -19.58
CA ILE A 562 1.90 -34.14 -20.42
C ILE A 562 1.58 -33.87 -21.90
N THR A 563 2.58 -33.45 -22.67
CA THR A 563 2.40 -33.16 -24.11
C THR A 563 2.58 -34.36 -25.02
N GLN A 564 3.20 -35.45 -24.56
CA GLN A 564 3.43 -36.64 -25.40
C GLN A 564 3.44 -37.96 -24.61
N TYR A 565 2.70 -38.94 -25.14
CA TYR A 565 2.78 -40.35 -24.77
C TYR A 565 3.58 -41.10 -25.84
N ILE A 566 4.41 -42.06 -25.43
CA ILE A 566 5.12 -42.99 -26.34
C ILE A 566 5.08 -44.39 -25.73
N TRP A 567 4.33 -45.28 -26.36
CA TRP A 567 4.27 -46.71 -26.03
C TRP A 567 5.18 -47.51 -26.96
N ASP A 568 6.11 -48.28 -26.39
CA ASP A 568 6.92 -49.28 -27.09
C ASP A 568 6.43 -50.68 -26.68
N PHE A 569 5.97 -51.46 -27.66
CA PHE A 569 5.40 -52.80 -27.44
C PHE A 569 6.45 -53.93 -27.57
N ASP A 570 7.68 -53.67 -27.12
CA ASP A 570 8.79 -54.64 -27.07
C ASP A 570 9.03 -55.30 -28.43
N GLY A 571 9.29 -54.46 -29.43
CA GLY A 571 9.51 -54.88 -30.83
C GLY A 571 8.24 -55.14 -31.66
N ASN A 572 7.04 -55.14 -31.06
CA ASN A 572 5.77 -55.34 -31.78
C ASN A 572 5.19 -54.03 -32.39
N GLY A 573 6.01 -52.98 -32.51
CA GLY A 573 5.60 -51.64 -32.92
C GLY A 573 5.44 -50.68 -31.74
N SER A 574 4.86 -49.51 -32.00
CA SER A 574 4.72 -48.41 -31.04
C SER A 574 3.47 -47.59 -31.31
N SER A 575 2.94 -46.89 -30.31
CA SER A 575 1.91 -45.84 -30.50
C SER A 575 2.25 -44.56 -29.74
N THR A 576 1.67 -43.44 -30.17
CA THR A 576 1.68 -42.14 -29.49
C THR A 576 0.30 -41.75 -28.94
N ASP A 577 -0.69 -42.65 -29.02
CA ASP A 577 -1.98 -42.45 -28.35
C ASP A 577 -1.80 -42.55 -26.82
N ASP A 578 -2.67 -41.88 -26.08
CA ASP A 578 -2.80 -41.96 -24.61
C ASP A 578 -3.29 -43.34 -24.13
N ASN A 579 -4.22 -43.92 -24.88
CA ASN A 579 -4.94 -45.15 -24.57
C ASN A 579 -4.91 -46.16 -25.74
N PRO A 580 -3.73 -46.63 -26.19
CA PRO A 580 -3.60 -47.44 -27.39
C PRO A 580 -4.06 -48.88 -27.18
N ILE A 581 -4.41 -49.52 -28.29
CA ILE A 581 -4.88 -50.91 -28.34
C ILE A 581 -3.92 -51.71 -29.22
N GLN A 582 -3.29 -52.74 -28.65
CA GLN A 582 -2.27 -53.55 -29.31
C GLN A 582 -2.62 -55.04 -29.24
N THR A 583 -2.32 -55.80 -30.30
CA THR A 583 -2.66 -57.24 -30.40
C THR A 583 -1.41 -58.10 -30.58
N PHE A 584 -0.98 -58.75 -29.49
CA PHE A 584 0.17 -59.63 -29.49
C PHE A 584 -0.21 -60.99 -30.08
N SER A 585 0.27 -61.25 -31.30
CA SER A 585 -0.18 -62.38 -32.12
C SER A 585 0.71 -63.62 -32.03
N GLN A 586 1.71 -63.61 -31.15
CA GLN A 586 2.62 -64.73 -30.88
C GLN A 586 2.75 -64.92 -29.36
N THR A 587 3.19 -66.11 -28.96
CA THR A 587 3.45 -66.44 -27.56
C THR A 587 4.80 -65.88 -27.11
N GLY A 588 4.91 -65.49 -25.84
CA GLY A 588 6.09 -64.85 -25.28
C GLY A 588 5.75 -63.88 -24.15
N THR A 589 6.78 -63.28 -23.55
CA THR A 589 6.63 -62.24 -22.52
C THR A 589 7.19 -60.94 -23.10
N TYR A 590 6.33 -59.92 -23.20
CA TYR A 590 6.64 -58.62 -23.77
C TYR A 590 6.70 -57.56 -22.66
N LYS A 591 7.82 -56.85 -22.54
CA LYS A 591 8.01 -55.79 -21.55
C LYS A 591 7.65 -54.42 -22.13
N VAL A 592 6.36 -54.17 -22.28
CA VAL A 592 5.81 -52.92 -22.81
C VAL A 592 6.28 -51.74 -21.95
N LYS A 593 6.74 -50.67 -22.60
CA LYS A 593 7.20 -49.43 -21.96
C LYS A 593 6.27 -48.29 -22.31
N LEU A 594 5.76 -47.59 -21.32
CA LEU A 594 5.27 -46.22 -21.46
C LEU A 594 6.44 -45.25 -21.26
N THR A 595 6.51 -44.23 -22.09
CA THR A 595 7.29 -43.01 -21.85
C THR A 595 6.31 -41.85 -21.90
N VAL A 596 6.26 -41.04 -20.84
CA VAL A 596 5.53 -39.77 -20.83
C VAL A 596 6.52 -38.62 -20.88
N LYS A 597 6.08 -37.50 -21.44
CA LYS A 597 6.86 -36.27 -21.59
C LYS A 597 5.97 -35.06 -21.34
N ASP A 598 6.46 -34.13 -20.54
CA ASP A 598 5.85 -32.84 -20.19
C ASP A 598 5.99 -31.80 -21.32
N ALA A 599 5.70 -30.53 -21.01
CA ALA A 599 5.88 -29.40 -21.92
C ALA A 599 7.34 -28.95 -22.09
N GLU A 600 8.17 -29.00 -21.03
CA GLU A 600 9.55 -28.48 -21.05
C GLU A 600 10.56 -29.46 -21.67
N GLY A 601 10.28 -30.75 -21.60
CA GLY A 601 11.06 -31.83 -22.19
C GLY A 601 11.59 -32.89 -21.23
N LEU A 602 11.20 -32.90 -19.95
CA LEU A 602 11.53 -34.01 -19.06
C LEU A 602 10.68 -35.24 -19.43
N THR A 603 11.18 -36.41 -19.05
CA THR A 603 10.53 -37.68 -19.38
C THR A 603 10.62 -38.65 -18.23
N ASP A 604 9.56 -39.43 -18.05
CA ASP A 604 9.54 -40.58 -17.15
C ASP A 604 9.05 -41.84 -17.85
N SER A 605 9.16 -43.01 -17.21
CA SER A 605 8.84 -44.28 -17.85
C SER A 605 8.49 -45.40 -16.88
N ASP A 606 7.32 -45.98 -17.10
CA ASP A 606 6.85 -47.18 -16.42
C ASP A 606 6.76 -48.37 -17.41
N TYR A 607 6.79 -49.59 -16.87
CA TYR A 607 6.89 -50.83 -17.64
C TYR A 607 5.85 -51.86 -17.18
N ILE A 608 4.96 -52.24 -18.10
CA ILE A 608 3.97 -53.29 -17.87
C ILE A 608 4.36 -54.55 -18.65
N THR A 609 4.38 -55.69 -17.95
CA THR A 609 4.79 -56.97 -18.54
C THR A 609 3.55 -57.74 -19.00
N ILE A 610 3.52 -58.12 -20.27
CA ILE A 610 2.41 -58.85 -20.91
C ILE A 610 2.90 -60.27 -21.26
N THR A 611 2.28 -61.30 -20.67
CA THR A 611 2.62 -62.70 -20.96
C THR A 611 1.55 -63.35 -21.83
N VAL A 612 1.91 -63.71 -23.06
CA VAL A 612 1.04 -64.33 -24.04
C VAL A 612 1.38 -65.81 -24.15
N GLU A 613 0.38 -66.67 -23.97
CA GLU A 613 0.54 -68.12 -23.91
C GLU A 613 -0.17 -68.81 -25.10
N GLU A 614 0.13 -70.08 -25.33
CA GLU A 614 -0.47 -70.85 -26.44
C GLU A 614 -1.92 -71.23 -26.08
N GLU A 615 -2.83 -71.27 -27.05
CA GLU A 615 -4.25 -71.61 -26.84
C GLU A 615 -4.37 -73.05 -26.31
N GLU A 616 -4.57 -73.24 -25.01
CA GLU A 616 -4.74 -74.57 -24.43
C GLU A 616 -6.17 -75.08 -24.68
N LEU A 617 -6.30 -76.22 -25.36
CA LEU A 617 -7.58 -76.91 -25.53
C LEU A 617 -8.03 -77.62 -24.22
N VAL A 618 -8.30 -76.83 -23.17
CA VAL A 618 -8.59 -77.33 -21.82
C VAL A 618 -10.01 -77.91 -21.71
N THR A 619 -10.10 -79.23 -21.70
CA THR A 619 -11.30 -79.98 -21.28
C THR A 619 -11.56 -79.84 -19.76
N PRO A 620 -12.81 -80.01 -19.27
CA PRO A 620 -13.35 -79.14 -18.23
C PRO A 620 -12.85 -79.43 -16.81
N THR A 621 -12.43 -78.37 -16.11
CA THR A 621 -12.21 -78.39 -14.66
C THR A 621 -13.04 -77.32 -13.95
N SER A 622 -14.14 -77.75 -13.32
CA SER A 622 -14.73 -77.14 -12.11
C SER A 622 -14.86 -75.60 -12.05
N ASN A 623 -16.00 -75.06 -12.50
CA ASN A 623 -16.49 -73.81 -11.91
C ASN A 623 -16.93 -74.12 -10.45
N ALA A 624 -16.01 -73.88 -9.51
CA ALA A 624 -16.19 -74.22 -8.10
C ALA A 624 -17.32 -73.42 -7.43
N ASP A 625 -17.55 -72.19 -7.89
CA ASP A 625 -18.62 -71.32 -7.38
C ASP A 625 -20.01 -71.77 -7.84
N VAL A 626 -20.16 -72.22 -9.09
CA VAL A 626 -21.40 -72.85 -9.56
C VAL A 626 -21.69 -74.11 -8.76
N ARG A 627 -20.68 -74.97 -8.50
CA ARG A 627 -20.88 -76.17 -7.67
C ARG A 627 -21.17 -75.84 -6.19
N TYR A 628 -20.59 -74.77 -5.66
CA TYR A 628 -20.94 -74.24 -4.34
C TYR A 628 -22.41 -73.80 -4.29
N TRP A 629 -22.85 -72.94 -5.23
CA TRP A 629 -24.22 -72.44 -5.29
C TRP A 629 -25.24 -73.53 -5.58
N GLN A 630 -24.90 -74.54 -6.39
CA GLN A 630 -25.72 -75.73 -6.62
C GLN A 630 -25.94 -76.50 -5.31
N GLY A 631 -24.89 -76.76 -4.54
CA GLY A 631 -25.01 -77.43 -3.24
C GLY A 631 -25.86 -76.66 -2.21
N GLN A 632 -25.83 -75.31 -2.24
CA GLN A 632 -26.74 -74.49 -1.45
C GLN A 632 -28.18 -74.57 -1.97
N PHE A 633 -28.38 -74.51 -3.29
CA PHE A 633 -29.68 -74.60 -3.93
C PHE A 633 -30.36 -75.94 -3.62
N ASP A 634 -29.69 -77.07 -3.80
CA ASP A 634 -30.28 -78.39 -3.57
C ASP A 634 -30.69 -78.58 -2.09
N SER A 635 -29.85 -78.06 -1.16
CA SER A 635 -30.14 -78.03 0.27
C SER A 635 -31.40 -77.21 0.58
N GLN A 636 -31.59 -76.04 -0.04
CA GLN A 636 -32.78 -75.22 0.18
C GLN A 636 -34.01 -75.75 -0.56
N TRP A 637 -33.85 -76.23 -1.80
CA TRP A 637 -34.90 -76.81 -2.62
C TRP A 637 -35.52 -78.04 -1.97
N SER A 638 -34.73 -78.83 -1.22
CA SER A 638 -35.26 -79.95 -0.42
C SER A 638 -36.36 -79.55 0.58
N LYS A 639 -36.37 -78.28 1.02
CA LYS A 639 -37.37 -77.68 1.93
C LYS A 639 -38.50 -77.04 1.13
N ASP A 640 -38.14 -76.19 0.16
CA ASP A 640 -39.06 -75.39 -0.67
C ASP A 640 -39.98 -76.25 -1.55
N ARG A 641 -39.51 -77.42 -2.01
CA ARG A 641 -40.20 -78.25 -3.01
C ARG A 641 -41.64 -78.59 -2.63
N SER A 642 -41.91 -78.92 -1.37
CA SER A 642 -43.26 -79.30 -0.92
C SER A 642 -44.26 -78.15 -1.10
N GLU A 643 -43.83 -76.92 -0.76
CA GLU A 643 -44.61 -75.70 -0.93
C GLU A 643 -44.80 -75.36 -2.41
N ALA A 644 -43.73 -75.44 -3.22
CA ALA A 644 -43.80 -75.18 -4.66
C ALA A 644 -44.80 -76.10 -5.39
N TYR A 645 -44.79 -77.41 -5.11
CA TYR A 645 -45.76 -78.34 -5.71
C TYR A 645 -47.19 -78.07 -5.21
N SER A 646 -47.38 -77.71 -3.94
CA SER A 646 -48.66 -77.31 -3.37
C SER A 646 -49.23 -76.07 -4.07
N MET A 647 -48.44 -75.00 -4.19
CA MET A 647 -48.81 -73.77 -4.91
C MET A 647 -49.16 -74.05 -6.38
N SER A 648 -48.40 -74.90 -7.07
CA SER A 648 -48.64 -75.20 -8.49
C SER A 648 -49.97 -75.93 -8.77
N ASN A 649 -50.56 -76.60 -7.77
CA ASN A 649 -51.83 -77.34 -7.88
C ASN A 649 -53.01 -76.64 -7.18
N SER A 650 -52.81 -75.46 -6.60
CA SER A 650 -53.87 -74.79 -5.83
C SER A 650 -54.86 -74.05 -6.72
N ARG A 651 -56.12 -73.99 -6.26
CA ARG A 651 -57.28 -73.52 -7.03
C ARG A 651 -57.62 -72.05 -6.79
N GLY A 652 -56.58 -71.21 -6.71
CA GLY A 652 -56.70 -69.76 -6.54
C GLY A 652 -57.04 -69.31 -5.13
N ARG A 653 -56.08 -69.42 -4.20
CA ARG A 653 -56.11 -68.72 -2.90
C ARG A 653 -54.86 -67.84 -2.76
N ASN A 654 -54.91 -66.90 -1.80
CA ASN A 654 -53.76 -66.32 -1.11
C ASN A 654 -52.45 -66.08 -1.91
N GLN A 655 -52.52 -65.49 -3.12
CA GLN A 655 -51.36 -65.09 -3.93
C GLN A 655 -50.42 -66.24 -4.38
N GLU A 656 -50.87 -67.50 -4.37
CA GLU A 656 -50.00 -68.69 -4.48
C GLU A 656 -49.04 -68.69 -5.70
N TYR A 657 -49.51 -68.27 -6.89
CA TYR A 657 -48.66 -68.23 -8.09
C TYR A 657 -47.62 -67.10 -8.09
N TYR A 658 -47.79 -66.04 -7.29
CA TYR A 658 -46.80 -64.97 -7.16
C TYR A 658 -45.49 -65.53 -6.60
N TYR A 659 -45.59 -66.29 -5.51
CA TYR A 659 -44.45 -66.94 -4.86
C TYR A 659 -43.91 -68.11 -5.69
N LEU A 660 -44.77 -68.86 -6.38
CA LEU A 660 -44.35 -69.91 -7.31
C LEU A 660 -43.42 -69.38 -8.43
N GLY A 661 -43.61 -68.14 -8.87
CA GLY A 661 -42.74 -67.49 -9.87
C GLY A 661 -41.26 -67.46 -9.47
N LEU A 662 -40.99 -67.28 -8.18
CA LEU A 662 -39.64 -67.24 -7.61
C LEU A 662 -38.96 -68.62 -7.71
N TYR A 663 -39.70 -69.70 -7.51
CA TYR A 663 -39.18 -71.07 -7.67
C TYR A 663 -38.91 -71.41 -9.14
N ILE A 664 -39.75 -70.95 -10.08
CA ILE A 664 -39.49 -71.10 -11.53
C ILE A 664 -38.22 -70.34 -11.94
N ASP A 665 -38.04 -69.12 -11.46
CA ASP A 665 -36.87 -68.28 -11.73
C ASP A 665 -35.58 -68.89 -11.15
N GLY A 666 -35.65 -69.47 -9.95
CA GLY A 666 -34.56 -70.24 -9.34
C GLY A 666 -34.17 -71.50 -10.12
N LEU A 667 -35.15 -72.38 -10.38
CA LEU A 667 -34.93 -73.64 -11.12
C LEU A 667 -34.40 -73.40 -12.54
N SER A 668 -34.98 -72.43 -13.26
CA SER A 668 -34.54 -72.08 -14.61
C SER A 668 -33.15 -71.44 -14.64
N SER A 669 -32.77 -70.69 -13.60
CA SER A 669 -31.41 -70.15 -13.46
C SER A 669 -30.39 -71.23 -13.10
N MET A 670 -30.73 -72.16 -12.20
CA MET A 670 -29.87 -73.29 -11.86
C MET A 670 -29.66 -74.26 -13.05
N TRP A 671 -30.72 -74.51 -13.84
CA TRP A 671 -30.62 -75.23 -15.11
C TRP A 671 -29.65 -74.57 -16.09
N GLN A 672 -29.73 -73.24 -16.27
CA GLN A 672 -28.78 -72.50 -17.12
C GLN A 672 -27.34 -72.59 -16.59
N ALA A 673 -27.14 -72.49 -15.27
CA ALA A 673 -25.81 -72.52 -14.65
C ALA A 673 -25.11 -73.89 -14.79
N THR A 674 -25.87 -74.97 -14.63
CA THR A 674 -25.35 -76.35 -14.53
C THR A 674 -25.46 -77.16 -15.82
N GLY A 675 -26.45 -76.84 -16.66
CA GLY A 675 -26.90 -77.70 -17.75
C GLY A 675 -27.75 -78.90 -17.31
N ASP A 676 -28.02 -79.07 -16.00
CA ASP A 676 -28.78 -80.22 -15.50
C ASP A 676 -30.29 -80.06 -15.79
N ASN A 677 -30.77 -80.89 -16.71
CA ASN A 677 -32.15 -80.90 -17.16
C ASN A 677 -33.15 -81.40 -16.09
N GLY A 678 -32.70 -81.90 -14.93
CA GLY A 678 -33.57 -82.19 -13.79
C GLY A 678 -34.23 -80.94 -13.20
N TYR A 679 -33.53 -79.80 -13.17
CA TYR A 679 -34.12 -78.52 -12.76
C TYR A 679 -35.12 -78.00 -13.80
N LEU A 680 -34.81 -78.18 -15.10
CA LEU A 680 -35.71 -77.87 -16.21
C LEU A 680 -37.00 -78.69 -16.13
N ASP A 681 -36.88 -80.02 -15.99
CA ASP A 681 -38.02 -80.93 -15.84
C ASP A 681 -38.92 -80.52 -14.68
N THR A 682 -38.31 -80.18 -13.53
CA THR A 682 -39.05 -79.75 -12.33
C THR A 682 -39.79 -78.42 -12.55
N ALA A 683 -39.15 -77.43 -13.19
CA ALA A 683 -39.81 -76.16 -13.51
C ALA A 683 -40.98 -76.37 -14.51
N LEU A 684 -40.76 -77.20 -15.53
CA LEU A 684 -41.73 -77.54 -16.55
C LEU A 684 -42.91 -78.35 -16.00
N GLU A 685 -42.72 -79.21 -14.99
CA GLU A 685 -43.80 -79.89 -14.27
C GLU A 685 -44.68 -78.90 -13.51
N LEU A 686 -44.06 -77.99 -12.73
CA LEU A 686 -44.78 -76.96 -11.97
C LEU A 686 -45.58 -76.00 -12.87
N ILE A 687 -45.07 -75.68 -14.07
CA ILE A 687 -45.79 -74.85 -15.06
C ILE A 687 -46.93 -75.61 -15.74
N ASN A 688 -46.80 -76.93 -15.96
CA ASN A 688 -47.93 -77.72 -16.46
C ASN A 688 -49.10 -77.73 -15.47
N ASN A 689 -48.82 -77.89 -14.17
CA ASN A 689 -49.85 -77.91 -13.13
C ASN A 689 -50.67 -76.60 -13.12
N THR A 690 -50.02 -75.44 -13.25
CA THR A 690 -50.73 -74.15 -13.31
C THR A 690 -51.53 -74.00 -14.60
N VAL A 691 -50.96 -74.38 -15.76
CA VAL A 691 -51.68 -74.39 -17.05
C VAL A 691 -52.92 -75.29 -17.03
N ASP A 692 -52.84 -76.44 -16.37
CA ASP A 692 -53.92 -77.44 -16.38
C ASP A 692 -54.98 -77.18 -15.27
N ASP A 693 -54.72 -76.32 -14.28
CA ASP A 693 -55.77 -75.73 -13.40
C ASP A 693 -56.42 -74.47 -14.02
N ALA A 694 -55.91 -73.92 -15.13
CA ALA A 694 -56.47 -72.71 -15.75
C ALA A 694 -57.91 -72.93 -16.27
N LYS A 695 -58.81 -72.00 -15.94
CA LYS A 695 -60.27 -72.09 -16.18
C LYS A 695 -60.72 -71.05 -17.21
N SER A 696 -61.90 -71.25 -17.80
CA SER A 696 -62.48 -70.26 -18.72
C SER A 696 -62.80 -68.96 -17.99
N VAL A 697 -62.28 -67.84 -18.49
CA VAL A 697 -62.52 -66.48 -17.96
C VAL A 697 -63.36 -65.61 -18.90
N GLY A 698 -63.94 -66.23 -19.94
CA GLY A 698 -64.70 -65.56 -21.00
C GLY A 698 -63.84 -65.23 -22.23
N GLY A 699 -64.49 -64.75 -23.30
CA GLY A 699 -63.82 -64.38 -24.57
C GLY A 699 -63.17 -65.52 -25.35
N GLY A 700 -63.25 -66.78 -24.86
CA GLY A 700 -62.49 -67.91 -25.41
C GLY A 700 -61.08 -68.08 -24.80
N TYR A 701 -60.78 -67.33 -23.74
CA TYR A 701 -59.50 -67.35 -23.03
C TYR A 701 -59.56 -68.17 -21.73
N LEU A 702 -58.39 -68.68 -21.34
CA LEU A 702 -58.16 -69.30 -20.03
C LEU A 702 -57.44 -68.35 -19.06
N GLY A 703 -57.57 -68.62 -17.76
CA GLY A 703 -56.92 -67.88 -16.69
C GLY A 703 -57.30 -68.42 -15.32
N TRP A 704 -56.76 -67.81 -14.26
CA TRP A 704 -57.03 -68.21 -12.88
C TRP A 704 -57.97 -67.20 -12.22
N PRO A 705 -59.09 -67.62 -11.61
CA PRO A 705 -60.05 -66.70 -11.00
C PRO A 705 -59.43 -65.91 -9.85
N ALA A 706 -59.61 -64.58 -9.86
CA ALA A 706 -59.30 -63.74 -8.72
C ALA A 706 -60.43 -63.81 -7.66
N SER A 707 -60.07 -63.75 -6.38
CA SER A 707 -61.00 -63.91 -5.25
C SER A 707 -61.97 -62.75 -5.06
N ASP A 708 -61.75 -61.64 -5.75
CA ASP A 708 -62.61 -60.44 -5.81
C ASP A 708 -63.63 -60.51 -6.98
N GLY A 709 -63.61 -61.58 -7.78
CA GLY A 709 -64.45 -61.74 -8.97
C GLY A 709 -64.00 -60.93 -10.19
N ASN A 710 -62.82 -60.30 -10.14
CA ASN A 710 -62.30 -59.45 -11.20
C ASN A 710 -61.72 -60.27 -12.36
N LYS A 711 -61.85 -59.77 -13.60
CA LYS A 711 -61.42 -60.50 -14.82
C LYS A 711 -59.91 -60.51 -15.05
N TYR A 712 -59.16 -59.71 -14.30
CA TYR A 712 -57.73 -59.52 -14.48
C TYR A 712 -57.01 -59.80 -13.15
N ASN A 713 -56.50 -61.01 -13.00
CA ASN A 713 -55.57 -61.29 -11.92
C ASN A 713 -54.24 -60.57 -12.18
N LEU A 714 -53.75 -59.79 -11.21
CA LEU A 714 -52.50 -59.04 -11.35
C LEU A 714 -51.28 -59.98 -11.26
N TRP A 715 -51.40 -61.03 -10.44
CA TRP A 715 -50.33 -62.01 -10.19
C TRP A 715 -49.96 -62.81 -11.43
N ASP A 716 -50.87 -62.97 -12.41
CA ASP A 716 -50.61 -63.62 -13.70
C ASP A 716 -49.39 -62.99 -14.40
N SER A 717 -49.31 -61.65 -14.44
CA SER A 717 -48.20 -60.93 -15.07
C SER A 717 -46.87 -61.08 -14.34
N TYR A 718 -46.91 -61.17 -13.00
CA TYR A 718 -45.72 -61.40 -12.17
C TYR A 718 -45.18 -62.81 -12.35
N TYR A 719 -46.05 -63.83 -12.33
CA TYR A 719 -45.68 -65.23 -12.52
C TYR A 719 -45.17 -65.47 -13.96
N TRP A 720 -45.93 -65.01 -14.95
CA TRP A 720 -45.69 -65.39 -16.35
C TRP A 720 -44.47 -64.75 -16.99
N ARG A 721 -43.92 -63.65 -16.43
CA ARG A 721 -42.63 -63.10 -16.90
C ARG A 721 -41.47 -64.10 -16.72
N HIS A 722 -41.49 -64.92 -15.67
CA HIS A 722 -40.50 -65.97 -15.43
C HIS A 722 -40.72 -67.16 -16.38
N VAL A 723 -41.97 -67.54 -16.62
CA VAL A 723 -42.35 -68.57 -17.61
C VAL A 723 -41.90 -68.14 -19.03
N ALA A 724 -42.14 -66.89 -19.42
CA ALA A 724 -41.69 -66.34 -20.70
C ALA A 724 -40.15 -66.31 -20.81
N THR A 725 -39.44 -65.99 -19.71
CA THR A 725 -37.97 -66.05 -19.64
C THR A 725 -37.47 -67.48 -19.89
N LEU A 726 -38.07 -68.48 -19.23
CA LEU A 726 -37.73 -69.89 -19.44
C LEU A 726 -37.99 -70.32 -20.90
N LEU A 727 -39.12 -69.91 -21.49
CA LEU A 727 -39.41 -70.18 -22.89
C LEU A 727 -38.38 -69.54 -23.83
N ARG A 728 -37.92 -68.31 -23.58
CA ARG A 728 -36.84 -67.70 -24.37
C ARG A 728 -35.57 -68.53 -24.29
N VAL A 729 -35.13 -68.90 -23.09
CA VAL A 729 -33.90 -69.69 -22.89
C VAL A 729 -34.01 -71.03 -23.61
N ILE A 730 -35.12 -71.76 -23.46
CA ILE A 730 -35.40 -72.98 -24.23
C ILE A 730 -35.35 -72.70 -25.74
N SER A 731 -35.88 -71.56 -26.20
CA SER A 731 -35.90 -71.20 -27.62
C SER A 731 -34.51 -70.87 -28.20
N GLN A 732 -33.53 -70.54 -27.37
CA GLN A 732 -32.13 -70.27 -27.74
C GLN A 732 -31.25 -71.52 -27.55
N THR A 733 -31.56 -72.38 -26.58
CA THR A 733 -30.96 -73.70 -26.37
C THR A 733 -31.40 -74.69 -27.45
N SER A 734 -30.68 -74.70 -28.57
CA SER A 734 -31.05 -75.44 -29.79
C SER A 734 -31.21 -76.96 -29.61
N SER A 735 -30.47 -77.59 -28.70
CA SER A 735 -30.59 -79.01 -28.38
C SER A 735 -31.91 -79.35 -27.68
N ILE A 736 -32.26 -78.58 -26.64
CA ILE A 736 -33.50 -78.73 -25.87
C ILE A 736 -34.72 -78.34 -26.70
N LYS A 737 -34.68 -77.23 -27.48
CA LYS A 737 -35.76 -76.81 -28.38
C LYS A 737 -36.14 -77.89 -29.41
N ASN A 738 -35.15 -78.60 -29.94
CA ASN A 738 -35.35 -79.63 -30.97
C ASN A 738 -35.54 -81.03 -30.40
N SER A 739 -35.28 -81.24 -29.10
CA SER A 739 -35.50 -82.50 -28.41
C SER A 739 -36.98 -82.91 -28.46
N SER A 740 -37.23 -84.17 -28.82
CA SER A 740 -38.57 -84.77 -28.87
C SER A 740 -39.29 -84.76 -27.53
N LYS A 741 -38.55 -84.72 -26.40
CA LYS A 741 -39.09 -84.59 -25.04
C LYS A 741 -39.73 -83.22 -24.80
N TYR A 742 -39.03 -82.14 -25.15
CA TYR A 742 -39.40 -80.78 -24.74
C TYR A 742 -40.20 -80.01 -25.80
N LYS A 743 -39.97 -80.29 -27.10
CA LYS A 743 -40.54 -79.52 -28.22
C LYS A 743 -42.06 -79.36 -28.16
N ASN A 744 -42.79 -80.43 -27.84
CA ASN A 744 -44.25 -80.40 -27.76
C ASN A 744 -44.75 -79.56 -26.58
N GLN A 745 -44.08 -79.64 -25.43
CA GLN A 745 -44.42 -78.86 -24.25
C GLN A 745 -44.09 -77.38 -24.44
N TYR A 746 -42.90 -77.07 -24.97
CA TYR A 746 -42.52 -75.71 -25.36
C TYR A 746 -43.57 -75.07 -26.28
N ASN A 747 -44.06 -75.81 -27.29
CA ASN A 747 -45.13 -75.32 -28.17
C ASN A 747 -46.46 -75.07 -27.43
N LYS A 748 -46.92 -76.00 -26.56
CA LYS A 748 -48.14 -75.81 -25.72
C LYS A 748 -48.03 -74.55 -24.86
N LEU A 749 -46.88 -74.35 -24.22
CA LEU A 749 -46.63 -73.22 -23.33
C LEU A 749 -46.48 -71.90 -24.08
N LEU A 750 -45.87 -71.89 -25.27
CA LEU A 750 -45.80 -70.70 -26.12
C LEU A 750 -47.20 -70.30 -26.63
N GLU A 751 -48.01 -71.25 -27.14
CA GLU A 751 -49.39 -70.98 -27.56
C GLU A 751 -50.23 -70.42 -26.40
N PHE A 752 -50.10 -71.02 -25.20
CA PHE A 752 -50.78 -70.51 -24.00
C PHE A 752 -50.31 -69.09 -23.64
N SER A 753 -49.01 -68.79 -23.76
CA SER A 753 -48.44 -67.47 -23.48
C SER A 753 -48.97 -66.40 -24.44
N GLU A 754 -49.01 -66.69 -25.74
CA GLU A 754 -49.56 -65.76 -26.74
C GLU A 754 -51.07 -65.58 -26.50
N LYS A 755 -51.84 -66.67 -26.48
CA LYS A 755 -53.31 -66.61 -26.44
C LYS A 755 -53.88 -66.17 -25.08
N ASN A 756 -53.53 -66.85 -24.00
CA ASN A 756 -54.22 -66.71 -22.71
C ASN A 756 -53.61 -65.65 -21.79
N ILE A 757 -52.37 -65.24 -22.04
CA ILE A 757 -51.67 -64.23 -21.24
C ILE A 757 -51.54 -62.90 -21.99
N TRP A 758 -51.14 -62.90 -23.27
CA TRP A 758 -51.04 -61.64 -24.02
C TRP A 758 -52.37 -61.22 -24.66
N ASP A 759 -52.87 -62.01 -25.61
CA ASP A 759 -54.02 -61.65 -26.43
C ASP A 759 -55.28 -61.41 -25.57
N ARG A 760 -55.38 -62.08 -24.42
CA ARG A 760 -56.42 -61.86 -23.40
C ARG A 760 -56.46 -60.40 -22.90
N TYR A 761 -55.31 -59.79 -22.59
CA TYR A 761 -55.26 -58.39 -22.11
C TYR A 761 -55.32 -57.41 -23.28
N GLU A 762 -54.68 -57.74 -24.41
CA GLU A 762 -54.71 -56.95 -25.64
C GLU A 762 -56.15 -56.77 -26.17
N SER A 763 -57.00 -57.81 -26.07
CA SER A 763 -58.42 -57.76 -26.43
C SER A 763 -59.24 -56.75 -25.63
N SER A 764 -58.72 -56.29 -24.48
CA SER A 764 -59.32 -55.28 -23.61
C SER A 764 -58.65 -53.89 -23.74
N GLY A 765 -57.84 -53.70 -24.78
CA GLY A 765 -57.16 -52.45 -25.15
C GLY A 765 -55.70 -52.38 -24.68
N ILE A 766 -54.83 -51.77 -25.49
CA ILE A 766 -53.37 -51.71 -25.26
C ILE A 766 -53.00 -51.08 -23.90
N ASN A 767 -53.83 -50.16 -23.40
CA ASN A 767 -53.67 -49.49 -22.11
C ASN A 767 -53.72 -50.48 -20.92
N GLN A 768 -54.19 -51.72 -21.11
CA GLN A 768 -54.13 -52.76 -20.08
C GLN A 768 -52.68 -53.24 -19.79
N PHE A 769 -51.72 -52.92 -20.64
CA PHE A 769 -50.29 -53.15 -20.40
C PHE A 769 -49.63 -51.96 -19.67
N TYR A 770 -50.07 -50.74 -19.99
CA TYR A 770 -49.58 -49.49 -19.42
C TYR A 770 -50.23 -49.24 -18.05
N ARG A 771 -49.69 -49.87 -17.00
CA ARG A 771 -50.20 -49.77 -15.63
C ARG A 771 -49.60 -48.57 -14.90
N SER A 772 -50.45 -47.82 -14.18
CA SER A 772 -50.06 -46.61 -13.41
C SER A 772 -48.96 -46.78 -12.38
N ARG A 773 -48.64 -48.02 -11.98
CA ARG A 773 -47.47 -48.38 -11.16
C ARG A 773 -46.32 -48.92 -12.01
N THR A 774 -45.14 -48.34 -11.86
CA THR A 774 -43.94 -48.60 -12.66
C THR A 774 -43.57 -50.08 -12.77
N HIS A 775 -43.41 -50.77 -11.64
CA HIS A 775 -43.05 -52.20 -11.64
C HIS A 775 -44.13 -53.08 -12.29
N MET A 776 -45.42 -52.71 -12.20
CA MET A 776 -46.52 -53.48 -12.78
C MET A 776 -46.53 -53.42 -14.31
N ALA A 777 -46.18 -52.26 -14.89
CA ALA A 777 -45.95 -52.16 -16.33
C ALA A 777 -44.68 -52.95 -16.74
N SER A 778 -43.62 -52.93 -15.94
CA SER A 778 -42.39 -53.67 -16.25
C SER A 778 -42.57 -55.19 -16.37
N HIS A 779 -43.60 -55.78 -15.73
CA HIS A 779 -44.00 -57.17 -15.99
C HIS A 779 -44.38 -57.41 -17.45
N TRP A 780 -45.21 -56.52 -18.01
CA TRP A 780 -45.66 -56.58 -19.40
C TRP A 780 -44.55 -56.22 -20.38
N ALA A 781 -43.65 -55.29 -20.02
CA ALA A 781 -42.45 -55.02 -20.78
C ALA A 781 -41.53 -56.26 -20.85
N ARG A 782 -41.32 -56.98 -19.73
CA ARG A 782 -40.56 -58.24 -19.72
C ARG A 782 -41.26 -59.32 -20.55
N ILE A 783 -42.57 -59.57 -20.38
CA ILE A 783 -43.30 -60.55 -21.19
C ILE A 783 -43.23 -60.21 -22.70
N GLY A 784 -43.41 -58.93 -23.06
CA GLY A 784 -43.34 -58.47 -24.46
C GLY A 784 -41.93 -58.60 -25.05
N MET A 785 -40.90 -58.29 -24.28
CA MET A 785 -39.50 -58.52 -24.65
C MET A 785 -39.22 -60.02 -24.91
N GLU A 786 -39.54 -60.88 -23.96
CA GLU A 786 -39.30 -62.33 -24.06
C GLU A 786 -40.07 -62.93 -25.27
N LEU A 787 -41.36 -62.61 -25.41
CA LEU A 787 -42.18 -63.04 -26.56
C LEU A 787 -41.68 -62.47 -27.90
N TYR A 788 -41.21 -61.22 -27.94
CA TYR A 788 -40.59 -60.66 -29.14
C TYR A 788 -39.29 -61.40 -29.50
N VAL A 789 -38.41 -61.68 -28.54
CA VAL A 789 -37.16 -62.42 -28.79
C VAL A 789 -37.47 -63.80 -29.39
N ILE A 790 -38.49 -64.49 -28.89
CA ILE A 790 -38.93 -65.81 -29.38
C ILE A 790 -39.57 -65.73 -30.79
N THR A 791 -40.51 -64.80 -31.00
CA THR A 791 -41.48 -64.87 -32.11
C THR A 791 -41.27 -63.85 -33.22
N LYS A 792 -40.51 -62.78 -32.94
CA LYS A 792 -40.32 -61.57 -33.77
C LYS A 792 -41.61 -60.80 -34.14
N LYS A 793 -42.76 -61.06 -33.49
CA LYS A 793 -44.01 -60.31 -33.72
C LYS A 793 -43.92 -58.91 -33.11
N ASN A 794 -44.08 -57.85 -33.91
CA ASN A 794 -43.85 -56.47 -33.48
C ASN A 794 -44.76 -55.98 -32.35
N LYS A 795 -45.99 -56.48 -32.19
CA LYS A 795 -46.91 -56.05 -31.12
C LYS A 795 -46.33 -56.26 -29.70
N TYR A 796 -45.51 -57.30 -29.52
CA TYR A 796 -44.81 -57.57 -28.26
C TYR A 796 -43.66 -56.57 -28.03
N LYS A 797 -42.98 -56.17 -29.12
CA LYS A 797 -41.91 -55.16 -29.12
C LYS A 797 -42.45 -53.77 -28.80
N GLU A 798 -43.56 -53.38 -29.41
CA GLU A 798 -44.20 -52.07 -29.24
C GLU A 798 -44.54 -51.77 -27.77
N VAL A 799 -45.13 -52.72 -27.06
CA VAL A 799 -45.42 -52.58 -25.62
C VAL A 799 -44.12 -52.51 -24.79
N PHE A 800 -43.11 -53.32 -25.12
CA PHE A 800 -41.79 -53.24 -24.48
C PHE A 800 -41.14 -51.85 -24.69
N GLU A 801 -41.14 -51.33 -25.91
CA GLU A 801 -40.50 -50.05 -26.24
C GLU A 801 -41.27 -48.88 -25.62
N ASN A 802 -42.61 -48.87 -25.70
CA ASN A 802 -43.42 -47.81 -25.09
C ASN A 802 -43.29 -47.74 -23.56
N ILE A 803 -43.20 -48.88 -22.87
CA ILE A 803 -42.96 -48.89 -21.41
C ILE A 803 -41.50 -48.49 -21.08
N SER A 804 -40.54 -48.84 -21.94
CA SER A 804 -39.12 -48.59 -21.69
C SER A 804 -38.70 -47.14 -21.96
N TYR A 805 -39.09 -46.57 -23.10
CA TYR A 805 -38.60 -45.27 -23.61
C TYR A 805 -39.52 -44.56 -24.62
N GLY A 806 -40.62 -45.19 -25.05
CA GLY A 806 -41.57 -44.62 -26.00
C GLY A 806 -42.75 -43.91 -25.33
N THR A 807 -43.90 -43.90 -26.01
CA THR A 807 -45.12 -43.24 -25.51
C THR A 807 -46.14 -44.26 -25.03
N MET A 808 -46.37 -44.32 -23.72
CA MET A 808 -47.47 -45.12 -23.17
C MET A 808 -48.80 -44.38 -23.34
N TYR A 809 -49.76 -44.96 -24.07
CA TYR A 809 -51.06 -44.32 -24.23
C TYR A 809 -51.82 -44.27 -22.90
N GLY A 810 -52.17 -43.07 -22.46
CA GLY A 810 -52.95 -42.83 -21.23
C GLY A 810 -52.13 -42.76 -19.94
N GLU A 811 -50.82 -42.97 -19.99
CA GLU A 811 -49.90 -42.80 -18.85
C GLU A 811 -48.89 -41.66 -19.17
N PRO A 812 -48.54 -40.80 -18.19
CA PRO A 812 -47.85 -39.53 -18.46
C PRO A 812 -46.32 -39.62 -18.70
N SER A 813 -45.68 -40.78 -18.53
CA SER A 813 -44.22 -40.96 -18.75
C SER A 813 -43.86 -42.44 -18.92
N ASN A 814 -42.68 -42.74 -19.47
CA ASN A 814 -42.12 -44.11 -19.55
C ASN A 814 -41.02 -44.35 -18.50
N LEU A 815 -40.45 -45.56 -18.46
CA LEU A 815 -39.42 -45.97 -17.49
C LEU A 815 -38.12 -45.18 -17.59
N ARG A 816 -37.64 -44.83 -18.80
CA ARG A 816 -36.42 -44.03 -18.93
C ARG A 816 -36.64 -42.61 -18.40
N ASP A 817 -37.76 -41.99 -18.75
CA ASP A 817 -38.10 -40.64 -18.32
C ASP A 817 -38.29 -40.55 -16.81
N GLN A 818 -38.71 -41.65 -16.17
CA GLN A 818 -38.85 -41.75 -14.72
C GLN A 818 -37.53 -41.87 -13.96
N ILE A 819 -36.45 -42.35 -14.58
CA ILE A 819 -35.15 -42.50 -13.92
C ILE A 819 -34.49 -41.13 -13.69
N TYR A 820 -33.81 -40.98 -12.56
CA TYR A 820 -32.99 -39.81 -12.22
C TYR A 820 -31.87 -40.20 -11.26
N ASP A 821 -30.92 -39.27 -11.12
CA ASP A 821 -29.75 -39.40 -10.26
C ASP A 821 -30.17 -39.49 -8.78
N ASN A 822 -29.60 -40.46 -8.07
CA ASN A 822 -30.01 -40.79 -6.71
C ASN A 822 -29.52 -39.72 -5.72
N PRO A 823 -30.36 -39.17 -4.82
CA PRO A 823 -29.99 -38.08 -3.93
C PRO A 823 -28.92 -38.45 -2.87
N LYS A 824 -28.55 -39.73 -2.73
CA LYS A 824 -27.41 -40.17 -1.90
C LYS A 824 -26.14 -40.46 -2.69
N ASN A 825 -26.22 -40.57 -4.02
CA ASN A 825 -25.09 -40.80 -4.92
C ASN A 825 -25.52 -40.46 -6.36
N SER A 826 -25.10 -39.31 -6.90
CA SER A 826 -25.53 -38.86 -8.23
C SER A 826 -25.13 -39.79 -9.38
N SER A 827 -24.16 -40.69 -9.17
CA SER A 827 -23.83 -41.75 -10.14
C SER A 827 -24.71 -43.01 -10.04
N ALA A 828 -25.61 -43.08 -9.07
CA ALA A 828 -26.60 -44.13 -8.92
C ALA A 828 -27.97 -43.64 -9.41
N TYR A 829 -28.91 -44.56 -9.66
CA TYR A 829 -30.27 -44.21 -10.05
C TYR A 829 -31.30 -44.37 -8.93
N ALA A 830 -32.36 -43.56 -9.02
CA ALA A 830 -33.63 -43.68 -8.32
C ALA A 830 -34.79 -43.42 -9.31
N TRP A 831 -36.01 -43.81 -8.92
CA TRP A 831 -37.26 -43.58 -9.66
C TRP A 831 -38.47 -43.75 -8.73
N ASP A 832 -39.62 -43.23 -9.15
CA ASP A 832 -40.88 -43.25 -8.38
C ASP A 832 -41.76 -44.48 -8.72
N GLN A 833 -42.67 -44.85 -7.82
CA GLN A 833 -43.62 -45.98 -7.96
C GLN A 833 -44.66 -45.79 -9.07
N THR A 834 -44.89 -44.56 -9.50
CA THR A 834 -46.07 -44.14 -10.29
C THR A 834 -45.70 -43.07 -11.30
N TRP A 835 -46.24 -43.17 -12.52
CA TRP A 835 -45.91 -42.25 -13.61
C TRP A 835 -46.36 -40.81 -13.34
N GLY A 836 -45.64 -39.83 -13.88
CA GLY A 836 -46.04 -38.41 -13.87
C GLY A 836 -46.09 -37.69 -12.52
N VAL A 837 -45.66 -38.33 -11.42
CA VAL A 837 -45.44 -37.62 -10.15
C VAL A 837 -44.18 -36.74 -10.22
N ARG A 838 -44.05 -35.79 -9.29
CA ARG A 838 -42.79 -35.05 -9.11
C ARG A 838 -41.68 -36.06 -8.80
N LYS A 839 -40.58 -36.05 -9.55
CA LYS A 839 -39.41 -36.89 -9.29
C LYS A 839 -38.97 -36.75 -7.81
N GLY A 840 -38.90 -37.86 -7.10
CA GLY A 840 -38.51 -37.92 -5.70
C GLY A 840 -39.65 -37.85 -4.68
N SER A 841 -40.93 -37.88 -5.11
CA SER A 841 -42.09 -37.70 -4.22
C SER A 841 -42.80 -38.99 -3.80
N ASN A 842 -42.57 -40.10 -4.49
CA ASN A 842 -43.20 -41.40 -4.25
C ASN A 842 -42.22 -42.53 -4.64
N ILE A 843 -41.05 -42.58 -4.01
CA ILE A 843 -39.93 -43.46 -4.37
C ILE A 843 -40.34 -44.94 -4.44
N GLN A 844 -39.82 -45.68 -5.41
CA GLN A 844 -40.02 -47.14 -5.48
C GLN A 844 -39.33 -47.86 -4.32
N ASP A 845 -40.06 -48.75 -3.65
CA ASP A 845 -39.49 -49.62 -2.62
C ASP A 845 -38.50 -50.63 -3.23
N THR A 846 -37.49 -50.99 -2.44
CA THR A 846 -36.39 -51.89 -2.83
C THR A 846 -36.87 -53.26 -3.33
N SER A 847 -38.02 -53.78 -2.84
CA SER A 847 -38.51 -55.10 -3.26
C SER A 847 -39.10 -55.07 -4.66
N HIS A 848 -40.06 -54.19 -4.94
CA HIS A 848 -40.66 -54.09 -6.28
C HIS A 848 -39.72 -53.43 -7.30
N ALA A 849 -38.75 -52.64 -6.86
CA ALA A 849 -37.67 -52.16 -7.74
C ALA A 849 -36.89 -53.30 -8.38
N GLY A 850 -36.64 -54.41 -7.66
CA GLY A 850 -35.93 -55.58 -8.19
C GLY A 850 -36.55 -56.19 -9.45
N VAL A 851 -37.88 -56.11 -9.59
CA VAL A 851 -38.64 -56.53 -10.78
C VAL A 851 -38.15 -55.80 -12.04
N ILE A 852 -37.91 -54.50 -11.89
CA ILE A 852 -37.48 -53.61 -12.96
C ILE A 852 -36.01 -53.89 -13.28
N ILE A 853 -35.17 -54.14 -12.27
CA ILE A 853 -33.75 -54.49 -12.43
C ILE A 853 -33.55 -55.77 -13.25
N SER A 854 -34.26 -56.86 -12.92
CA SER A 854 -34.12 -58.12 -13.67
C SER A 854 -34.59 -57.98 -15.11
N PHE A 855 -35.64 -57.18 -15.34
CA PHE A 855 -36.08 -56.78 -16.68
C PHE A 855 -35.01 -56.00 -17.45
N MET A 856 -34.41 -54.95 -16.86
CA MET A 856 -33.38 -54.14 -17.50
C MET A 856 -32.13 -54.95 -17.84
N VAL A 857 -31.71 -55.87 -16.95
CA VAL A 857 -30.60 -56.80 -17.18
C VAL A 857 -30.91 -57.76 -18.35
N LEU A 858 -32.08 -58.40 -18.35
CA LEU A 858 -32.46 -59.34 -19.42
C LEU A 858 -32.63 -58.64 -20.78
N ALA A 859 -33.08 -57.38 -20.80
CA ALA A 859 -33.10 -56.56 -22.01
C ALA A 859 -31.69 -56.28 -22.54
N LYS A 860 -30.75 -55.93 -21.64
CA LYS A 860 -29.34 -55.71 -22.00
C LYS A 860 -28.67 -56.99 -22.54
N GLU A 861 -28.95 -58.15 -21.95
CA GLU A 861 -28.45 -59.46 -22.43
C GLU A 861 -28.93 -59.81 -23.84
N ASN A 862 -30.19 -59.48 -24.16
CA ASN A 862 -30.75 -59.73 -25.50
C ASN A 862 -30.34 -58.68 -26.55
N GLY A 863 -29.39 -57.78 -26.22
CA GLY A 863 -28.94 -56.72 -27.11
C GLY A 863 -30.01 -55.66 -27.39
N MET A 864 -31.01 -55.55 -26.52
CA MET A 864 -32.11 -54.60 -26.64
C MET A 864 -31.78 -53.31 -25.88
N TYR A 865 -32.79 -52.64 -25.32
CA TYR A 865 -32.62 -51.37 -24.62
C TYR A 865 -31.69 -51.49 -23.38
N TRP A 866 -31.22 -50.33 -22.89
CA TRP A 866 -30.18 -50.14 -21.84
C TRP A 866 -28.72 -50.36 -22.29
N LYS A 867 -27.82 -49.55 -21.73
CA LYS A 867 -26.37 -49.54 -21.94
C LYS A 867 -25.64 -50.12 -20.71
N GLN A 868 -24.34 -50.42 -20.86
CA GLN A 868 -23.51 -50.83 -19.72
C GLN A 868 -23.41 -49.73 -18.65
N SER A 869 -23.41 -48.46 -19.04
CA SER A 869 -23.47 -47.31 -18.13
C SER A 869 -24.71 -47.34 -17.23
N ASP A 870 -25.87 -47.73 -17.78
CA ASP A 870 -27.11 -47.81 -17.01
C ASP A 870 -27.02 -48.93 -15.96
N LEU A 871 -26.52 -50.12 -16.33
CA LEU A 871 -26.30 -51.20 -15.37
C LEU A 871 -25.25 -50.83 -14.30
N ASN A 872 -24.20 -50.10 -14.67
CA ASN A 872 -23.19 -49.63 -13.72
C ASN A 872 -23.79 -48.62 -12.72
N ALA A 873 -24.72 -47.77 -13.13
CA ALA A 873 -25.47 -46.89 -12.23
C ALA A 873 -26.41 -47.68 -11.30
N LEU A 874 -27.08 -48.73 -11.79
CA LEU A 874 -27.90 -49.62 -10.96
C LEU A 874 -27.06 -50.42 -9.94
N ILE A 875 -25.84 -50.84 -10.30
CA ILE A 875 -24.88 -51.45 -9.36
C ILE A 875 -24.49 -50.43 -8.27
N LYS A 876 -24.31 -49.15 -8.62
CA LYS A 876 -24.12 -48.07 -7.62
C LYS A 876 -25.37 -47.89 -6.74
N THR A 877 -26.60 -48.04 -7.27
CA THR A 877 -27.83 -48.06 -6.46
C THR A 877 -27.83 -49.21 -5.45
N VAL A 878 -27.35 -50.41 -5.81
CA VAL A 878 -27.20 -51.53 -4.84
C VAL A 878 -26.33 -51.13 -3.65
N ASN A 879 -25.24 -50.38 -3.88
CA ASN A 879 -24.37 -49.91 -2.80
C ASN A 879 -25.01 -48.78 -1.95
N VAL A 880 -25.95 -48.01 -2.50
CA VAL A 880 -26.74 -47.02 -1.73
C VAL A 880 -27.75 -47.71 -0.81
N ILE A 881 -28.43 -48.74 -1.30
CA ILE A 881 -29.56 -49.38 -0.58
C ILE A 881 -29.13 -50.53 0.33
N TRP A 882 -27.95 -51.12 0.11
CA TRP A 882 -27.42 -52.25 0.87
C TRP A 882 -26.16 -51.84 1.64
N VAL A 883 -26.36 -51.23 2.82
CA VAL A 883 -25.27 -50.60 3.61
C VAL A 883 -24.59 -51.55 4.61
N GLY A 884 -25.04 -52.79 4.69
CA GLY A 884 -24.44 -53.89 5.45
C GLY A 884 -25.28 -55.15 5.27
N ALA A 885 -24.78 -56.34 5.62
CA ALA A 885 -25.42 -57.62 5.32
C ALA A 885 -26.95 -57.60 5.58
N GLU A 886 -27.36 -57.34 6.83
CA GLU A 886 -28.77 -57.27 7.27
C GLU A 886 -29.45 -55.91 7.05
N LYS A 887 -28.72 -54.89 6.60
CA LYS A 887 -29.20 -53.50 6.52
C LYS A 887 -29.50 -53.11 5.08
N ILE A 888 -30.78 -53.24 4.72
CA ILE A 888 -31.34 -52.90 3.41
C ILE A 888 -32.37 -51.79 3.61
N THR A 889 -32.34 -50.72 2.80
CA THR A 889 -33.27 -49.61 2.92
C THR A 889 -34.65 -49.92 2.34
N GLU A 890 -35.70 -49.29 2.86
CA GLU A 890 -37.07 -49.47 2.33
C GLU A 890 -37.21 -48.94 0.91
N ASN A 891 -36.68 -47.75 0.63
CA ASN A 891 -36.72 -47.10 -0.68
C ASN A 891 -35.36 -47.11 -1.39
N ILE A 892 -35.38 -47.01 -2.72
CA ILE A 892 -34.16 -47.09 -3.55
C ILE A 892 -33.25 -45.84 -3.53
N ASP A 893 -33.75 -44.72 -3.03
CA ASP A 893 -32.98 -43.51 -2.74
C ASP A 893 -32.38 -43.51 -1.31
N ALA A 894 -32.45 -44.66 -0.63
CA ALA A 894 -32.12 -44.84 0.78
C ALA A 894 -32.95 -44.00 1.77
N THR A 895 -34.16 -43.56 1.39
CA THR A 895 -35.19 -43.10 2.35
C THR A 895 -36.02 -44.28 2.90
N GLY A 896 -37.02 -43.96 3.73
CA GLY A 896 -37.92 -44.94 4.37
C GLY A 896 -37.34 -45.70 5.57
N GLY A 897 -36.03 -45.60 5.82
CA GLY A 897 -35.36 -46.32 6.90
C GLY A 897 -34.97 -47.74 6.47
N TYR A 898 -34.91 -48.68 7.43
CA TYR A 898 -34.47 -50.06 7.17
C TYR A 898 -35.63 -51.02 7.05
N ALA A 899 -35.69 -51.74 5.93
CA ALA A 899 -36.73 -52.72 5.66
C ALA A 899 -36.55 -53.93 6.59
N SER A 900 -37.47 -54.09 7.54
CA SER A 900 -37.48 -55.19 8.53
C SER A 900 -37.42 -56.60 7.92
N LYS A 901 -37.68 -56.73 6.61
CA LYS A 901 -37.51 -57.95 5.79
C LYS A 901 -37.00 -57.64 4.36
N GLY A 902 -36.06 -56.70 4.22
CA GLY A 902 -35.63 -56.14 2.92
C GLY A 902 -35.17 -57.17 1.89
N ARG A 903 -35.58 -57.01 0.62
CA ARG A 903 -35.49 -58.07 -0.41
C ARG A 903 -34.67 -57.69 -1.65
N LEU A 904 -33.38 -58.00 -1.66
CA LEU A 904 -32.50 -57.78 -2.83
C LEU A 904 -32.55 -58.89 -3.90
N HIS A 905 -33.41 -59.90 -3.73
CA HIS A 905 -33.55 -61.08 -4.60
C HIS A 905 -33.33 -60.86 -6.11
N GLU A 906 -34.13 -60.03 -6.78
CA GLU A 906 -33.97 -59.78 -8.23
C GLU A 906 -32.88 -58.76 -8.59
N TRP A 907 -32.38 -57.96 -7.62
CA TRP A 907 -31.21 -57.10 -7.86
C TRP A 907 -29.95 -57.91 -8.15
N PHE A 908 -29.90 -59.16 -7.68
CA PHE A 908 -28.77 -60.06 -7.91
C PHE A 908 -28.52 -60.32 -9.40
N TYR A 909 -29.49 -60.08 -10.29
CA TYR A 909 -29.27 -60.12 -11.74
C TYR A 909 -28.10 -59.22 -12.18
N LEU A 910 -27.86 -58.08 -11.52
CA LEU A 910 -26.75 -57.17 -11.82
C LEU A 910 -25.37 -57.80 -11.59
N ALA A 911 -25.25 -58.76 -10.68
CA ALA A 911 -23.96 -59.31 -10.27
C ALA A 911 -23.24 -60.10 -11.39
N ARG A 912 -23.96 -60.56 -12.43
CA ARG A 912 -23.35 -61.15 -13.64
C ARG A 912 -22.46 -60.19 -14.43
N TYR A 913 -22.53 -58.89 -14.15
CA TYR A 913 -21.66 -57.85 -14.70
C TYR A 913 -20.68 -57.28 -13.66
N ASN A 914 -20.64 -57.83 -12.45
CA ASN A 914 -19.82 -57.28 -11.37
C ASN A 914 -19.37 -58.36 -10.38
N GLN A 915 -18.13 -58.84 -10.54
CA GLN A 915 -17.54 -59.86 -9.67
C GLN A 915 -17.52 -59.44 -8.19
N SER A 916 -17.31 -58.15 -7.88
CA SER A 916 -17.30 -57.66 -6.50
C SER A 916 -18.68 -57.79 -5.83
N LEU A 917 -19.77 -57.49 -6.55
CA LEU A 917 -21.13 -57.70 -6.09
C LEU A 917 -21.46 -59.21 -5.95
N GLN A 918 -21.01 -60.04 -6.89
CA GLN A 918 -21.16 -61.50 -6.80
C GLN A 918 -20.41 -62.08 -5.58
N ASN A 919 -19.20 -61.59 -5.31
CA ASN A 919 -18.41 -61.96 -4.13
C ASN A 919 -19.08 -61.47 -2.84
N ARG A 920 -19.65 -60.26 -2.84
CA ARG A 920 -20.45 -59.76 -1.70
C ARG A 920 -21.66 -60.65 -1.43
N ILE A 921 -22.42 -61.03 -2.46
CA ILE A 921 -23.55 -61.96 -2.35
C ILE A 921 -23.11 -63.29 -1.71
N LYS A 922 -21.95 -63.82 -2.11
CA LYS A 922 -21.37 -65.04 -1.53
C LYS A 922 -20.99 -64.86 -0.06
N ASN A 923 -20.29 -63.78 0.28
CA ASN A 923 -19.77 -63.54 1.63
C ASN A 923 -20.89 -63.18 2.63
N ASP A 924 -21.85 -62.34 2.22
CA ASP A 924 -22.98 -61.94 3.06
C ASP A 924 -23.91 -63.16 3.29
N TYR A 925 -24.14 -64.02 2.28
CA TYR A 925 -24.87 -65.30 2.46
C TYR A 925 -24.14 -66.31 3.35
N GLN A 926 -22.80 -66.39 3.28
CA GLN A 926 -22.01 -67.26 4.15
C GLN A 926 -22.01 -66.80 5.61
N SER A 927 -21.98 -65.49 5.85
CA SER A 927 -21.98 -64.92 7.19
C SER A 927 -23.37 -64.89 7.84
N ASN A 928 -24.43 -64.73 7.04
CA ASN A 928 -25.82 -64.88 7.49
C ASN A 928 -26.69 -65.59 6.43
N PRO A 929 -26.97 -66.90 6.58
CA PRO A 929 -27.85 -67.65 5.66
C PRO A 929 -29.35 -67.36 5.87
N HIS A 930 -29.70 -66.47 6.81
CA HIS A 930 -31.07 -65.99 7.07
C HIS A 930 -31.33 -64.57 6.55
N LEU A 931 -30.41 -64.00 5.76
CA LEU A 931 -30.71 -62.82 4.94
C LEU A 931 -31.97 -63.08 4.10
N ASN A 932 -32.82 -62.05 3.98
CA ASN A 932 -34.24 -62.14 3.57
C ASN A 932 -34.46 -62.43 2.06
N TYR A 933 -33.73 -63.39 1.52
CA TYR A 933 -33.87 -63.93 0.18
C TYR A 933 -34.95 -65.01 0.15
N PHE A 934 -35.82 -65.01 -0.86
CA PHE A 934 -36.91 -65.98 -0.97
C PHE A 934 -36.41 -67.34 -1.48
N GLY A 935 -35.86 -68.13 -0.55
CA GLY A 935 -35.50 -69.53 -0.74
C GLY A 935 -34.57 -69.77 -1.94
N SER A 936 -34.90 -70.79 -2.72
CA SER A 936 -34.08 -71.29 -3.83
C SER A 936 -33.86 -70.30 -4.97
N GLN A 937 -34.65 -69.22 -5.09
CA GLN A 937 -34.55 -68.26 -6.21
C GLN A 937 -33.13 -67.66 -6.32
N VAL A 938 -32.63 -67.06 -5.24
CA VAL A 938 -31.36 -66.32 -5.29
C VAL A 938 -30.17 -67.23 -5.49
N LEU A 939 -30.27 -68.48 -5.06
CA LEU A 939 -29.23 -69.50 -5.22
C LEU A 939 -29.14 -69.94 -6.69
N GLY A 940 -30.28 -70.01 -7.37
CA GLY A 940 -30.37 -70.15 -8.83
C GLY A 940 -29.72 -68.98 -9.57
N ILE A 941 -30.11 -67.74 -9.22
CA ILE A 941 -29.57 -66.52 -9.83
C ILE A 941 -28.04 -66.42 -9.58
N ALA A 942 -27.58 -66.67 -8.36
CA ALA A 942 -26.17 -66.60 -8.00
C ALA A 942 -25.33 -67.67 -8.70
N ALA A 943 -25.82 -68.89 -8.88
CA ALA A 943 -25.17 -69.89 -9.72
C ALA A 943 -25.08 -69.42 -11.18
N LEU A 944 -26.17 -68.89 -11.75
CA LEU A 944 -26.18 -68.40 -13.13
C LEU A 944 -25.21 -67.24 -13.32
N ASN A 945 -25.17 -66.28 -12.39
CA ASN A 945 -24.20 -65.20 -12.40
C ASN A 945 -22.75 -65.73 -12.36
N ALA A 946 -22.45 -66.69 -11.47
CA ALA A 946 -21.13 -67.33 -11.38
C ALA A 946 -20.75 -68.07 -12.68
N LYS A 947 -21.72 -68.61 -13.41
CA LYS A 947 -21.50 -69.22 -14.73
C LYS A 947 -21.28 -68.17 -15.82
N ILE A 948 -22.07 -67.08 -15.84
CA ILE A 948 -21.94 -65.99 -16.82
C ILE A 948 -20.60 -65.25 -16.67
N LEU A 949 -20.19 -64.94 -15.43
CA LEU A 949 -18.88 -64.33 -15.13
C LEU A 949 -17.73 -65.25 -15.59
N SER A 950 -17.85 -66.55 -15.36
CA SER A 950 -16.87 -67.56 -15.76
C SER A 950 -16.83 -67.86 -17.27
N ASP A 951 -17.93 -67.62 -18.01
CA ASP A 951 -18.04 -67.90 -19.45
C ASP A 951 -17.82 -66.63 -20.31
N GLY A 952 -17.80 -65.45 -19.66
CA GLY A 952 -17.75 -64.12 -20.27
C GLY A 952 -19.03 -63.69 -21.01
N LYS A 953 -20.13 -64.45 -20.91
CA LYS A 953 -21.34 -64.29 -21.73
C LYS A 953 -22.58 -64.97 -21.16
N ALA A 954 -23.75 -64.60 -21.69
CA ALA A 954 -25.02 -65.25 -21.37
C ALA A 954 -24.98 -66.77 -21.67
N VAL A 955 -25.45 -67.58 -20.72
CA VAL A 955 -25.29 -69.04 -20.73
C VAL A 955 -26.55 -69.71 -21.28
N TYR A 956 -26.36 -70.52 -22.31
CA TYR A 956 -27.35 -71.44 -22.83
C TYR A 956 -26.80 -72.87 -22.68
N PRO A 957 -27.52 -73.80 -22.01
CA PRO A 957 -27.12 -75.20 -21.92
C PRO A 957 -26.84 -75.84 -23.29
N ARG A 958 -26.13 -76.98 -23.27
CA ARG A 958 -25.84 -77.79 -24.47
C ARG A 958 -26.63 -79.09 -24.44
#